data_AF-A0A849YWZ6-F1
#
_entry.id   AF-A0A849YWZ6-F1
#
_cell.length_a   1.000
_cell.length_b   1.000
_cell.length_c   1.000
_cell.angle_alpha   90.00
_cell.angle_beta   90.00
_cell.angle_gamma   90.00
#
_symmetry.space_group_name_H-M   'P 1'
#
loop_
_entity.id
_entity.type
_entity.pdbx_description
1 polymer ?
#
loop_
_entity_poly.entity_id
_entity_poly.type
_entity_poly.pdbx_seq_one_letter_code
_entity_poly.pdbx_strand_id
1 'polypeptide(L)'
;MAMPSMPLDAAHSGEPLELVAARPLDPLVRARGTMFIVTNREGNIAPAGARELGLFFNDTRFLSQYELRIEGGNVAYLSAEVTDDANNQIDLMLGGEDASDVLDDPEHYVHIRRRQLIDEDFVEQITLTNYLRRELELGVVLAFGADFADIFEVRGSQRARRGEKKVPAVRPAEVQISYRGLDRREMTTLLSFRPAPTRVDGGQARYDVVLAPGEHATIEVVVSVSSGEKRPRERPAFVQRVTQLEDEARHFRSGCARFGCDLGVLQRCLSRSESDLFALRITLGKHAVLAAGIPWFCAPFGRDALLAGYESLLLNPELAVASLRMLAAYQGERDDPYTEEEPGKILHELRFGEMARSGEAPHTPYYGSVDSTPLFVVVAHATYEVIADMALVEELRPALIAALAWIDRATDEGRRFCAYQKRSPRGLDNQGWKDSKDGVVFPDGRRAIAPIALVEVQGYCADAYRRGAELCAALGDTAAAAKYAERAARLLALIESELWLPDHGRYAFAVDATGAKLDTVVSNLGHLLWSRVPTHGRAERIADLLCDPASFSGYGIRTLASGQSAYNPLSYHNGTVWPHDNAVIARGMGQYGLRSAVARVFEGMVASLAAFRDHRLPELFCGMDSESGVLARYPVACSPQAWAAAAPYLHLQSILGITIDAPSRRLFVRDPSLPPSLGRVTIHGMRVGDARVSLRFEREAGRCHVDVLDIVGGDVRTSIELS
;
A
#
# COMPACT_ATOMS: atom_id res chain seq x y z
N MET A 1 -25.64 40.68 53.40
CA MET A 1 -24.78 40.83 52.21
C MET A 1 -24.55 39.42 51.68
N ALA A 2 -25.44 38.94 50.83
CA ALA A 2 -25.45 37.59 50.29
C ALA A 2 -24.98 37.67 48.84
N MET A 3 -23.91 36.95 48.51
CA MET A 3 -23.44 36.81 47.13
C MET A 3 -24.22 35.70 46.43
N PRO A 4 -24.77 35.95 45.23
CA PRO A 4 -25.53 34.96 44.49
C PRO A 4 -24.62 34.02 43.68
N SER A 5 -25.15 32.82 43.48
CA SER A 5 -24.71 31.70 42.65
C SER A 5 -24.22 32.07 41.25
N MET A 6 -23.09 31.52 40.82
CA MET A 6 -22.72 31.42 39.40
C MET A 6 -23.40 30.19 38.75
N PRO A 7 -23.95 30.32 37.53
CA PRO A 7 -24.50 29.20 36.78
C PRO A 7 -23.42 28.38 36.08
N LEU A 8 -23.68 27.07 35.98
CA LEU A 8 -23.10 26.16 34.99
C LEU A 8 -23.40 26.70 33.59
N ASP A 9 -22.38 27.02 32.81
CA ASP A 9 -22.52 27.24 31.37
C ASP A 9 -21.43 26.49 30.59
N ALA A 10 -21.86 26.07 29.40
CA ALA A 10 -21.33 25.02 28.55
C ALA A 10 -19.84 25.12 28.16
N ALA A 11 -19.22 23.94 28.11
CA ALA A 11 -17.94 23.68 27.48
C ALA A 11 -17.97 24.06 25.99
N HIS A 12 -17.38 25.22 25.68
CA HIS A 12 -16.85 25.54 24.36
C HIS A 12 -15.36 25.83 24.51
N SER A 13 -14.52 24.87 24.12
CA SER A 13 -13.14 25.15 23.71
C SER A 13 -12.76 24.21 22.58
N GLY A 14 -12.78 24.73 21.36
CA GLY A 14 -12.18 24.12 20.19
C GLY A 14 -10.67 24.26 20.24
N GLU A 15 -10.03 23.56 21.18
CA GLU A 15 -8.57 23.42 21.15
C GLU A 15 -8.17 22.39 20.08
N PRO A 16 -7.08 22.63 19.32
CA PRO A 16 -6.54 21.65 18.39
C PRO A 16 -6.22 20.33 19.10
N LEU A 17 -6.43 19.20 18.43
CA LEU A 17 -6.03 17.90 18.97
C LEU A 17 -4.49 17.84 19.03
N GLU A 18 -3.92 17.74 20.24
CA GLU A 18 -2.50 17.47 20.41
C GLU A 18 -2.20 15.99 20.09
N LEU A 19 -1.35 15.76 19.10
CA LEU A 19 -0.89 14.44 18.68
C LEU A 19 0.59 14.29 19.02
N VAL A 20 0.94 13.25 19.77
CA VAL A 20 2.34 12.91 20.10
C VAL A 20 2.89 11.93 19.05
N ALA A 21 4.19 11.92 18.78
CA ALA A 21 4.80 10.87 17.96
C ALA A 21 5.21 9.68 18.85
N ALA A 22 4.85 8.46 18.48
CA ALA A 22 5.43 7.27 19.10
C ALA A 22 6.85 7.06 18.54
N ARG A 23 7.85 6.88 19.41
CA ARG A 23 9.23 6.55 18.99
C ARG A 23 9.93 5.67 20.03
N PRO A 24 10.75 4.67 19.61
CA PRO A 24 10.90 4.16 18.24
C PRO A 24 9.71 3.27 17.81
N LEU A 25 9.37 3.30 16.53
CA LEU A 25 8.25 2.54 15.95
C LEU A 25 8.75 1.24 15.33
N ASP A 26 8.41 0.12 15.97
CA ASP A 26 8.35 -1.19 15.32
C ASP A 26 6.87 -1.64 15.36
N PRO A 27 6.02 -1.06 14.50
CA PRO A 27 4.58 -1.18 14.64
C PRO A 27 4.08 -2.54 14.18
N LEU A 28 3.06 -3.05 14.87
CA LEU A 28 2.30 -4.21 14.45
C LEU A 28 1.02 -3.73 13.77
N VAL A 29 0.69 -4.33 12.63
CA VAL A 29 -0.46 -3.94 11.81
C VAL A 29 -1.36 -5.14 11.58
N ARG A 30 -2.67 -4.94 11.78
CA ARG A 30 -3.72 -5.85 11.30
C ARG A 30 -4.83 -5.07 10.63
N ALA A 31 -5.39 -5.63 9.57
CA ALA A 31 -6.40 -4.98 8.76
C ALA A 31 -7.37 -5.99 8.17
N ARG A 32 -8.61 -5.55 8.02
CA ARG A 32 -9.66 -6.23 7.27
C ARG A 32 -10.63 -5.19 6.74
N GLY A 33 -10.79 -5.14 5.42
CA GLY A 33 -11.58 -4.07 4.81
C GLY A 33 -11.00 -2.70 5.16
N THR A 34 -11.85 -1.73 5.48
CA THR A 34 -11.44 -0.38 5.86
C THR A 34 -11.14 -0.23 7.36
N MET A 35 -11.18 -1.33 8.12
CA MET A 35 -10.76 -1.36 9.53
C MET A 35 -9.32 -1.85 9.65
N PHE A 36 -8.52 -1.13 10.43
CA PHE A 36 -7.16 -1.56 10.75
C PHE A 36 -6.72 -1.05 12.12
N ILE A 37 -5.81 -1.78 12.74
CA ILE A 37 -5.15 -1.38 13.99
C ILE A 37 -3.64 -1.30 13.78
N VAL A 38 -3.05 -0.26 14.37
CA VAL A 38 -1.60 -0.11 14.49
C VAL A 38 -1.23 0.02 15.96
N THR A 39 -0.41 -0.91 16.45
CA THR A 39 0.10 -0.94 17.82
C THR A 39 1.62 -0.89 17.82
N ASN A 40 2.24 -0.57 18.96
CA ASN A 40 3.68 -0.78 19.14
C ASN A 40 4.00 -2.29 19.24
N ARG A 41 5.29 -2.64 19.36
CA ARG A 41 5.73 -4.04 19.46
C ARG A 41 5.14 -4.83 20.64
N GLU A 42 4.64 -4.14 21.67
CA GLU A 42 4.02 -4.76 22.85
C GLU A 42 2.50 -4.94 22.70
N GLY A 43 1.92 -4.51 21.58
CA GLY A 43 0.47 -4.54 21.34
C GLY A 43 -0.28 -3.32 21.88
N ASN A 44 0.42 -2.28 22.30
CA ASN A 44 -0.18 -1.08 22.89
C ASN A 44 -0.38 0.04 21.85
N ILE A 45 -1.46 0.81 21.97
CA ILE A 45 -1.61 2.16 21.43
C ILE A 45 -1.16 3.10 22.54
N ALA A 46 0.16 3.33 22.62
CA ALA A 46 0.80 4.16 23.64
C ALA A 46 2.01 4.91 23.06
N PRO A 47 2.28 6.17 23.46
CA PRO A 47 1.49 6.97 24.39
C PRO A 47 0.10 7.34 23.83
N ALA A 48 -0.81 7.77 24.71
CA ALA A 48 -2.15 8.20 24.30
C ALA A 48 -2.06 9.32 23.24
N GLY A 49 -2.86 9.20 22.18
CA GLY A 49 -2.87 10.17 21.08
C GLY A 49 -1.71 10.01 20.09
N ALA A 50 -0.84 9.00 20.25
CA ALA A 50 0.27 8.72 19.33
C ALA A 50 -0.21 8.69 17.87
N ARG A 51 0.32 9.59 17.04
CA ARG A 51 -0.16 9.84 15.68
C ARG A 51 -0.14 8.59 14.79
N GLU A 52 0.87 7.76 14.98
CA GLU A 52 1.12 6.58 14.14
C GLU A 52 0.33 5.34 14.60
N LEU A 53 -0.29 5.40 15.78
CA LEU A 53 -0.98 4.28 16.41
C LEU A 53 -2.49 4.53 16.52
N GLY A 54 -3.27 3.46 16.55
CA GLY A 54 -4.71 3.55 16.73
C GLY A 54 -5.50 2.40 16.13
N LEU A 55 -6.78 2.29 16.51
CA LEU A 55 -7.79 1.55 15.77
C LEU A 55 -8.52 2.52 14.84
N PHE A 56 -8.48 2.26 13.55
CA PHE A 56 -9.06 3.10 12.52
C PHE A 56 -10.17 2.35 11.78
N PHE A 57 -11.19 3.09 11.37
CA PHE A 57 -12.25 2.61 10.49
C PHE A 57 -12.77 3.77 9.64
N ASN A 58 -12.87 3.56 8.32
CA ASN A 58 -13.37 4.59 7.38
C ASN A 58 -12.70 5.96 7.57
N ASP A 59 -11.36 5.98 7.53
CA ASP A 59 -10.51 7.17 7.73
C ASP A 59 -10.70 7.91 9.07
N THR A 60 -11.24 7.25 10.10
CA THR A 60 -11.41 7.83 11.45
C THR A 60 -10.75 6.97 12.51
N ARG A 61 -10.01 7.57 13.45
CA ARG A 61 -9.40 6.88 14.59
C ARG A 61 -10.38 6.70 15.75
N PHE A 62 -10.86 5.48 15.96
CA PHE A 62 -11.81 5.11 17.01
C PHE A 62 -11.16 4.70 18.34
N LEU A 63 -9.89 4.30 18.34
CA LEU A 63 -9.07 4.21 19.55
C LEU A 63 -7.77 4.98 19.38
N SER A 64 -7.51 5.91 20.28
CA SER A 64 -6.28 6.70 20.37
C SER A 64 -5.42 6.32 21.58
N GLN A 65 -5.94 5.45 22.46
CA GLN A 65 -5.21 4.82 23.54
C GLN A 65 -5.76 3.43 23.77
N TYR A 66 -4.86 2.47 24.00
CA TYR A 66 -5.17 1.09 24.36
C TYR A 66 -3.90 0.46 24.94
N GLU A 67 -3.80 0.37 26.25
CA GLU A 67 -2.54 0.07 26.93
C GLU A 67 -2.75 -0.93 28.06
N LEU A 68 -2.01 -2.05 27.99
CA LEU A 68 -1.94 -3.04 29.05
C LEU A 68 -0.87 -2.64 30.06
N ARG A 69 -1.27 -2.52 31.33
CA ARG A 69 -0.37 -2.30 32.47
C ARG A 69 -0.61 -3.37 33.53
N ILE A 70 0.46 -3.80 34.17
CA ILE A 70 0.41 -4.69 35.33
C ILE A 70 0.94 -3.90 36.52
N GLU A 71 0.17 -3.82 37.60
CA GLU A 71 0.58 -3.11 38.80
C GLU A 71 1.70 -3.85 39.53
N GLY A 72 2.70 -3.10 40.01
CA GLY A 72 3.77 -3.63 40.87
C GLY A 72 4.80 -4.51 40.15
N GLY A 73 4.87 -4.48 38.81
CA GLY A 73 5.87 -5.22 38.07
C GLY A 73 6.23 -4.58 36.72
N ASN A 74 7.44 -4.87 36.26
CA ASN A 74 7.95 -4.36 34.99
C ASN A 74 7.60 -5.35 33.86
N VAL A 75 6.84 -4.88 32.87
CA VAL A 75 6.49 -5.66 31.68
C VAL A 75 7.59 -5.54 30.64
N ALA A 76 8.24 -6.66 30.32
CA ALA A 76 9.27 -6.72 29.30
C ALA A 76 8.79 -7.46 28.05
N TYR A 77 9.13 -6.93 26.89
CA TYR A 77 8.86 -7.53 25.58
C TYR A 77 9.76 -8.76 25.34
N LEU A 78 9.16 -9.89 24.94
CA LEU A 78 9.89 -11.09 24.51
C LEU A 78 9.91 -11.20 22.99
N SER A 79 8.72 -11.25 22.38
CA SER A 79 8.56 -11.44 20.94
C SER A 79 7.21 -10.95 20.45
N ALA A 80 7.13 -10.64 19.16
CA ALA A 80 5.88 -10.45 18.46
C ALA A 80 5.99 -11.07 17.07
N GLU A 81 5.02 -11.93 16.75
CA GLU A 81 4.92 -12.63 15.48
C GLU A 81 3.65 -12.19 14.74
N VAL A 82 3.84 -11.85 13.47
CA VAL A 82 2.77 -11.54 12.50
C VAL A 82 2.66 -12.69 11.48
N THR A 83 3.10 -13.89 11.87
CA THR A 83 3.39 -15.05 10.98
C THR A 83 2.13 -15.69 10.40
N ASP A 84 1.00 -15.60 11.10
CA ASP A 84 -0.33 -16.03 10.64
C ASP A 84 -1.12 -14.83 10.05
N ASP A 85 -1.98 -15.09 9.06
CA ASP A 85 -2.88 -14.11 8.48
C ASP A 85 -3.95 -13.62 9.47
N ALA A 86 -4.33 -14.48 10.41
CA ALA A 86 -5.48 -14.23 11.27
C ALA A 86 -5.18 -13.35 12.49
N ASN A 87 -4.03 -13.50 13.15
CA ASN A 87 -3.76 -12.75 14.39
C ASN A 87 -2.29 -12.42 14.63
N ASN A 88 -2.00 -11.27 15.26
CA ASN A 88 -0.71 -11.02 15.89
C ASN A 88 -0.62 -11.85 17.18
N GLN A 89 0.51 -12.50 17.42
CA GLN A 89 0.85 -13.02 18.73
C GLN A 89 1.97 -12.17 19.33
N ILE A 90 1.78 -11.71 20.56
CA ILE A 90 2.77 -10.93 21.31
C ILE A 90 2.98 -11.64 22.64
N ASP A 91 4.23 -11.96 22.93
CA ASP A 91 4.65 -12.58 24.18
C ASP A 91 5.44 -11.56 24.99
N LEU A 92 5.02 -11.34 26.23
CA LEU A 92 5.62 -10.44 27.20
C LEU A 92 5.92 -11.24 28.47
N MET A 93 6.78 -10.70 29.32
CA MET A 93 7.03 -11.22 30.66
C MET A 93 6.86 -10.14 31.72
N LEU A 94 6.47 -10.56 32.92
CA LEU A 94 6.50 -9.73 34.11
C LEU A 94 7.70 -10.13 34.99
N GLY A 95 8.49 -9.13 35.39
CA GLY A 95 9.54 -9.24 36.40
C GLY A 95 9.32 -8.30 37.59
N GLY A 96 10.08 -8.49 38.65
CA GLY A 96 10.03 -7.65 39.86
C GLY A 96 10.82 -6.35 39.67
N GLU A 97 10.36 -5.24 40.27
CA GLU A 97 11.14 -3.98 40.30
C GLU A 97 12.32 -4.02 41.27
N ASP A 98 12.24 -4.88 42.29
CA ASP A 98 13.29 -5.15 43.26
C ASP A 98 13.38 -6.67 43.48
N ALA A 99 14.55 -7.26 43.25
CA ALA A 99 14.87 -8.59 43.74
C ALA A 99 15.03 -8.52 45.28
N SER A 100 13.92 -8.45 46.01
CA SER A 100 13.98 -8.59 47.46
C SER A 100 14.31 -10.06 47.76
N ASP A 101 15.52 -10.28 48.28
CA ASP A 101 16.20 -11.51 48.74
C ASP A 101 15.42 -12.41 49.73
N VAL A 102 14.09 -12.31 49.81
CA VAL A 102 13.27 -13.00 50.82
C VAL A 102 12.77 -14.37 50.35
N LEU A 103 12.69 -14.58 49.03
CA LEU A 103 12.27 -15.84 48.40
C LEU A 103 13.16 -16.05 47.16
N ASP A 104 13.67 -17.27 46.94
CA ASP A 104 14.40 -17.68 45.71
C ASP A 104 13.49 -17.67 44.45
N ASP A 105 12.62 -16.66 44.32
CA ASP A 105 11.71 -16.49 43.19
C ASP A 105 12.52 -16.12 41.93
N PRO A 106 12.17 -16.66 40.76
CA PRO A 106 12.82 -16.29 39.51
C PRO A 106 12.56 -14.81 39.18
N GLU A 107 13.55 -14.16 38.57
CA GLU A 107 13.48 -12.76 38.12
C GLU A 107 12.32 -12.52 37.13
N HIS A 108 11.87 -13.57 36.44
CA HIS A 108 10.77 -13.55 35.48
C HIS A 108 9.77 -14.65 35.84
N TYR A 109 8.51 -14.27 36.09
CA TYR A 109 7.59 -15.16 36.79
C TYR A 109 6.15 -15.18 36.27
N VAL A 110 5.75 -14.24 35.40
CA VAL A 110 4.50 -14.33 34.64
C VAL A 110 4.79 -14.22 33.16
N HIS A 111 4.26 -15.16 32.38
CA HIS A 111 4.18 -15.01 30.93
C HIS A 111 2.83 -14.40 30.56
N ILE A 112 2.87 -13.36 29.74
CA ILE A 112 1.69 -12.68 29.23
C ILE A 112 1.66 -12.86 27.71
N ARG A 113 0.65 -13.58 27.22
CA ARG A 113 0.41 -13.74 25.78
C ARG A 113 -0.78 -12.90 25.35
N ARG A 114 -0.56 -12.00 24.39
CA ARG A 114 -1.61 -11.23 23.72
C ARG A 114 -1.81 -11.77 22.32
N ARG A 115 -3.06 -11.97 21.91
CA ARG A 115 -3.44 -12.33 20.55
C ARG A 115 -4.42 -11.30 20.01
N GLN A 116 -4.04 -10.58 18.97
CA GLN A 116 -4.80 -9.45 18.42
C GLN A 116 -5.22 -9.74 16.99
N LEU A 117 -6.51 -9.58 16.69
CA LEU A 117 -7.05 -9.75 15.34
C LEU A 117 -8.07 -8.66 14.99
N ILE A 118 -8.39 -8.57 13.70
CA ILE A 118 -9.44 -7.70 13.16
C ILE A 118 -10.44 -8.57 12.38
N ASP A 119 -11.69 -8.64 12.84
CA ASP A 119 -12.78 -9.38 12.20
C ASP A 119 -14.10 -8.60 12.27
N GLU A 120 -14.28 -7.59 11.41
CA GLU A 120 -15.28 -6.52 11.59
C GLU A 120 -15.09 -5.69 12.87
N ASP A 121 -14.66 -6.28 13.98
CA ASP A 121 -14.27 -5.70 15.25
C ASP A 121 -12.75 -5.85 15.49
N PHE A 122 -12.20 -5.08 16.44
CA PHE A 122 -10.90 -5.41 17.03
C PHE A 122 -11.10 -6.36 18.21
N VAL A 123 -10.42 -7.50 18.20
CA VAL A 123 -10.51 -8.49 19.27
C VAL A 123 -9.12 -8.80 19.80
N GLU A 124 -8.99 -8.75 21.12
CA GLU A 124 -7.78 -9.16 21.82
C GLU A 124 -8.09 -10.24 22.87
N GLN A 125 -7.25 -11.27 22.89
CA GLN A 125 -7.17 -12.24 23.97
C GLN A 125 -5.85 -12.06 24.73
N ILE A 126 -5.91 -11.85 26.04
CA ILE A 126 -4.77 -11.69 26.95
C ILE A 126 -4.77 -12.88 27.90
N THR A 127 -3.70 -13.67 27.89
CA THR A 127 -3.53 -14.82 28.80
C THR A 127 -2.34 -14.57 29.70
N LEU A 128 -2.54 -14.64 31.02
CA LEU A 128 -1.49 -14.52 32.02
C LEU A 128 -1.25 -15.91 32.64
N THR A 129 0.00 -16.36 32.72
CA THR A 129 0.37 -17.67 33.30
C THR A 129 1.38 -17.49 34.42
N ASN A 130 1.06 -17.98 35.63
CA ASN A 130 1.95 -17.90 36.79
C ASN A 130 2.95 -19.07 36.81
N TYR A 131 4.25 -18.76 36.80
CA TYR A 131 5.33 -19.75 36.91
C TYR A 131 6.02 -19.77 38.28
N LEU A 132 5.56 -18.96 39.23
CA LEU A 132 5.99 -19.09 40.63
C LEU A 132 5.49 -20.40 41.23
N ARG A 133 6.20 -20.85 42.27
CA ARG A 133 5.77 -21.98 43.10
C ARG A 133 4.78 -21.57 44.20
N ARG A 134 4.30 -20.33 44.16
CA ARG A 134 3.31 -19.77 45.08
C ARG A 134 2.20 -19.05 44.32
N GLU A 135 1.11 -18.82 45.04
CA GLU A 135 0.01 -17.98 44.57
C GLU A 135 0.49 -16.55 44.33
N LEU A 136 -0.06 -15.93 43.29
CA LEU A 136 0.24 -14.57 42.86
C LEU A 136 -1.05 -13.78 42.69
N GLU A 137 -1.10 -12.59 43.28
CA GLU A 137 -2.17 -11.62 43.09
C GLU A 137 -1.67 -10.51 42.14
N LEU A 138 -2.42 -10.23 41.08
CA LEU A 138 -2.07 -9.26 40.05
C LEU A 138 -3.18 -8.23 39.83
N GLY A 139 -2.81 -6.95 39.83
CA GLY A 139 -3.65 -5.86 39.30
C GLY A 139 -3.40 -5.68 37.80
N VAL A 140 -4.30 -6.15 36.95
CA VAL A 140 -4.22 -5.98 35.49
C VAL A 140 -5.09 -4.80 35.08
N VAL A 141 -4.50 -3.78 34.45
CA VAL A 141 -5.19 -2.56 34.02
C VAL A 141 -5.11 -2.42 32.52
N LEU A 142 -6.28 -2.24 31.89
CA LEU A 142 -6.42 -1.85 30.49
C LEU A 142 -6.88 -0.40 30.42
N ALA A 143 -5.99 0.50 30.05
CA ALA A 143 -6.32 1.90 29.80
C ALA A 143 -6.74 2.09 28.34
N PHE A 144 -7.79 2.87 28.08
CA PHE A 144 -8.30 3.09 26.73
C PHE A 144 -8.86 4.50 26.54
N GLY A 145 -8.85 4.96 25.30
CA GLY A 145 -9.32 6.28 24.92
C GLY A 145 -9.66 6.36 23.43
N ALA A 146 -10.60 7.23 23.11
CA ALA A 146 -11.02 7.52 21.74
C ALA A 146 -11.03 9.04 21.50
N ASP A 147 -10.51 9.47 20.36
CA ASP A 147 -10.50 10.88 19.95
C ASP A 147 -11.30 11.18 18.68
N PHE A 148 -11.64 10.15 17.89
CA PHE A 148 -12.36 10.28 16.61
C PHE A 148 -11.64 11.20 15.62
N ALA A 149 -10.29 11.20 15.64
CA ALA A 149 -9.49 12.00 14.71
C ALA A 149 -9.67 11.51 13.28
N ASP A 150 -9.93 12.44 12.35
CA ASP A 150 -9.93 12.12 10.92
C ASP A 150 -8.49 11.84 10.45
N ILE A 151 -8.30 10.95 9.47
CA ILE A 151 -6.98 10.58 8.96
C ILE A 151 -6.19 11.80 8.48
N PHE A 152 -6.85 12.84 7.97
CA PHE A 152 -6.18 14.07 7.58
C PHE A 152 -5.66 14.86 8.79
N GLU A 153 -6.39 14.88 9.91
CA GLU A 153 -5.93 15.44 11.19
C GLU A 153 -4.72 14.65 11.71
N VAL A 154 -4.82 13.32 11.70
CA VAL A 154 -3.72 12.43 12.08
C VAL A 154 -2.52 12.66 11.17
N ARG A 155 -2.71 12.97 9.88
CA ARG A 155 -1.62 13.31 8.95
C ARG A 155 -1.06 14.74 9.13
N GLY A 156 -1.54 15.49 10.11
CA GLY A 156 -1.05 16.82 10.48
C GLY A 156 -1.84 17.98 9.89
N SER A 157 -2.99 17.73 9.26
CA SER A 157 -3.89 18.81 8.84
C SER A 157 -4.49 19.46 10.07
N GLN A 158 -4.47 20.79 10.14
CA GLN A 158 -5.17 21.52 11.19
C GLN A 158 -6.65 21.65 10.84
N ARG A 159 -7.52 21.23 11.75
CA ARG A 159 -8.96 21.30 11.60
C ARG A 159 -9.54 22.36 12.54
N ALA A 160 -10.29 23.30 11.98
CA ALA A 160 -10.74 24.49 12.72
C ALA A 160 -11.82 24.19 13.78
N ARG A 161 -12.66 23.18 13.53
CA ARG A 161 -13.74 22.76 14.43
C ARG A 161 -13.84 21.25 14.41
N ARG A 162 -14.25 20.69 15.54
CA ARG A 162 -14.61 19.27 15.69
C ARG A 162 -16.05 19.20 16.17
N GLY A 163 -16.68 18.05 15.93
CA GLY A 163 -17.93 17.66 16.54
C GLY A 163 -17.83 17.48 18.07
N GLU A 164 -18.86 16.88 18.65
CA GLU A 164 -19.06 16.79 20.09
C GLU A 164 -18.75 15.38 20.61
N LYS A 165 -17.77 15.26 21.50
CA LYS A 165 -17.51 14.01 22.23
C LYS A 165 -18.43 13.92 23.45
N LYS A 166 -19.16 12.81 23.57
CA LYS A 166 -20.07 12.56 24.69
C LYS A 166 -19.35 11.93 25.87
N VAL A 167 -19.93 12.08 27.06
CA VAL A 167 -19.50 11.37 28.27
C VAL A 167 -19.62 9.86 28.04
N PRO A 168 -18.58 9.06 28.37
CA PRO A 168 -18.65 7.61 28.22
C PRO A 168 -19.80 6.99 29.01
N ALA A 169 -20.55 6.08 28.37
CA ALA A 169 -21.55 5.28 29.05
C ALA A 169 -20.91 3.99 29.57
N VAL A 170 -20.91 3.80 30.90
CA VAL A 170 -20.23 2.70 31.58
C VAL A 170 -21.24 1.69 32.11
N ARG A 171 -21.00 0.40 31.85
CA ARG A 171 -21.72 -0.76 32.41
C ARG A 171 -20.70 -1.75 32.97
N PRO A 172 -21.08 -2.73 33.80
CA PRO A 172 -20.14 -3.64 34.46
C PRO A 172 -19.13 -4.35 33.53
N ALA A 173 -19.51 -4.64 32.28
CA ALA A 173 -18.66 -5.33 31.30
C ALA A 173 -18.55 -4.59 29.96
N GLU A 174 -18.99 -3.32 29.89
CA GLU A 174 -18.99 -2.56 28.64
C GLU A 174 -18.71 -1.07 28.89
N VAL A 175 -17.97 -0.45 27.97
CA VAL A 175 -17.82 1.01 27.91
C VAL A 175 -18.08 1.49 26.50
N GLN A 176 -19.00 2.44 26.35
CA GLN A 176 -19.29 3.08 25.06
C GLN A 176 -18.82 4.53 25.07
N ILE A 177 -17.91 4.87 24.16
CA ILE A 177 -17.50 6.25 23.88
C ILE A 177 -18.17 6.68 22.58
N SER A 178 -18.80 7.85 22.57
CA SER A 178 -19.57 8.33 21.40
C SER A 178 -19.15 9.74 21.00
N TYR A 179 -19.22 10.01 19.70
CA TYR A 179 -18.92 11.30 19.11
C TYR A 179 -19.93 11.64 18.03
N ARG A 180 -20.42 12.88 18.04
CA ARG A 180 -21.32 13.40 17.01
C ARG A 180 -20.53 14.35 16.10
N GLY A 181 -20.28 13.94 14.87
CA GLY A 181 -19.56 14.74 13.87
C GLY A 181 -20.30 16.02 13.48
N LEU A 182 -19.59 16.93 12.79
CA LEU A 182 -20.14 18.13 12.17
C LEU A 182 -21.19 17.80 11.10
N ASP A 183 -21.07 16.62 10.48
CA ASP A 183 -22.06 16.03 9.57
C ASP A 183 -23.29 15.42 10.29
N ARG A 184 -23.37 15.58 11.62
CA ARG A 184 -24.40 15.05 12.52
C ARG A 184 -24.46 13.51 12.59
N ARG A 185 -23.48 12.80 12.04
CA ARG A 185 -23.39 11.34 12.20
C ARG A 185 -22.87 10.99 13.59
N GLU A 186 -23.48 9.98 14.18
CA GLU A 186 -23.02 9.40 15.44
C GLU A 186 -22.00 8.30 15.15
N MET A 187 -20.81 8.46 15.73
CA MET A 187 -19.72 7.50 15.73
C MET A 187 -19.57 6.93 17.13
N THR A 188 -19.42 5.61 17.24
CA THR A 188 -19.28 4.95 18.56
C THR A 188 -18.12 3.97 18.59
N THR A 189 -17.46 3.89 19.74
CA THR A 189 -16.50 2.85 20.11
C THR A 189 -17.06 2.12 21.33
N LEU A 190 -17.42 0.85 21.17
CA LEU A 190 -17.94 -0.02 22.23
C LEU A 190 -16.88 -1.05 22.60
N LEU A 191 -16.32 -0.92 23.80
CA LEU A 191 -15.45 -1.92 24.40
C LEU A 191 -16.32 -2.89 25.22
N SER A 192 -16.13 -4.19 25.02
CA SER A 192 -16.77 -5.26 25.78
C SER A 192 -15.72 -6.18 26.38
N PHE A 193 -15.91 -6.56 27.64
CA PHE A 193 -14.92 -7.27 28.44
C PHE A 193 -15.44 -8.65 28.88
N ARG A 194 -14.63 -9.69 28.72
CA ARG A 194 -14.96 -11.06 29.14
C ARG A 194 -13.74 -11.73 29.79
N PRO A 195 -13.79 -12.13 31.08
CA PRO A 195 -14.87 -11.89 32.04
C PRO A 195 -15.10 -10.39 32.31
N ALA A 196 -16.15 -10.05 33.05
CA ALA A 196 -16.34 -8.67 33.50
C ALA A 196 -15.17 -8.25 34.40
N PRO A 197 -14.62 -7.02 34.23
CA PRO A 197 -13.56 -6.52 35.08
C PRO A 197 -14.05 -6.33 36.52
N THR A 198 -13.13 -6.42 37.49
CA THR A 198 -13.42 -6.14 38.89
C THR A 198 -13.91 -4.70 39.08
N ARG A 199 -13.33 -3.75 38.34
CA ARG A 199 -13.74 -2.35 38.28
C ARG A 199 -13.62 -1.79 36.87
N VAL A 200 -14.54 -0.93 36.46
CA VAL A 200 -14.51 -0.26 35.16
C VAL A 200 -15.03 1.16 35.27
N ASP A 201 -14.38 2.08 34.58
CA ASP A 201 -14.80 3.47 34.43
C ASP A 201 -14.71 3.90 32.95
N GLY A 202 -14.83 5.21 32.68
CA GLY A 202 -14.85 5.74 31.32
C GLY A 202 -13.52 5.67 30.56
N GLY A 203 -12.40 5.32 31.21
CA GLY A 203 -11.05 5.29 30.61
C GLY A 203 -10.19 4.08 30.99
N GLN A 204 -10.62 3.23 31.91
CA GLN A 204 -9.88 2.02 32.28
C GLN A 204 -10.78 0.87 32.76
N ALA A 205 -10.29 -0.35 32.59
CA ALA A 205 -10.83 -1.57 33.16
C ALA A 205 -9.74 -2.28 33.98
N ARG A 206 -10.06 -2.63 35.23
CA ARG A 206 -9.16 -3.27 36.19
C ARG A 206 -9.65 -4.68 36.52
N TYR A 207 -8.74 -5.65 36.47
CA TYR A 207 -8.92 -7.01 36.95
C TYR A 207 -8.00 -7.25 38.14
N ASP A 208 -8.57 -7.75 39.22
CA ASP A 208 -7.83 -8.29 40.35
C ASP A 208 -7.79 -9.82 40.14
N VAL A 209 -6.65 -10.35 39.70
CA VAL A 209 -6.49 -11.75 39.29
C VAL A 209 -5.64 -12.49 40.32
N VAL A 210 -6.11 -13.65 40.78
CA VAL A 210 -5.36 -14.56 41.64
C VAL A 210 -5.01 -15.80 40.83
N LEU A 211 -3.73 -16.18 40.81
CA LEU A 211 -3.23 -17.33 40.06
C LEU A 211 -2.42 -18.25 40.96
N ALA A 212 -2.87 -19.50 41.11
CA ALA A 212 -2.10 -20.57 41.73
C ALA A 212 -0.86 -20.94 40.88
N PRO A 213 0.11 -21.72 41.42
CA PRO A 213 1.27 -22.19 40.65
C PRO A 213 0.87 -22.93 39.37
N GLY A 214 1.32 -22.46 38.21
CA GLY A 214 1.01 -23.03 36.90
C GLY A 214 -0.38 -22.69 36.35
N GLU A 215 -1.20 -21.93 37.10
CA GLU A 215 -2.52 -21.50 36.66
C GLU A 215 -2.43 -20.36 35.64
N HIS A 216 -3.44 -20.26 34.78
CA HIS A 216 -3.61 -19.16 33.84
C HIS A 216 -5.01 -18.56 33.90
N ALA A 217 -5.09 -17.26 33.62
CA ALA A 217 -6.34 -16.54 33.40
C ALA A 217 -6.36 -15.91 32.01
N THR A 218 -7.54 -15.87 31.40
CA THR A 218 -7.74 -15.28 30.06
C THR A 218 -8.77 -14.15 30.12
N ILE A 219 -8.40 -13.01 29.55
CA ILE A 219 -9.25 -11.83 29.36
C ILE A 219 -9.43 -11.64 27.84
N GLU A 220 -10.67 -11.58 27.38
CA GLU A 220 -11.04 -11.21 26.01
C GLU A 220 -11.65 -9.81 26.01
N VAL A 221 -11.13 -8.96 25.12
CA VAL A 221 -11.62 -7.61 24.87
C VAL A 221 -12.09 -7.54 23.43
N VAL A 222 -13.31 -7.07 23.21
CA VAL A 222 -13.84 -6.79 21.87
C VAL A 222 -14.17 -5.33 21.76
N VAL A 223 -13.61 -4.67 20.76
CA VAL A 223 -13.86 -3.27 20.42
C VAL A 223 -14.60 -3.21 19.10
N SER A 224 -15.89 -2.93 19.18
CA SER A 224 -16.73 -2.64 18.01
C SER A 224 -16.78 -1.15 17.74
N VAL A 225 -16.73 -0.78 16.48
CA VAL A 225 -16.90 0.62 16.06
C VAL A 225 -18.07 0.74 15.10
N SER A 226 -18.73 1.89 15.09
CA SER A 226 -19.84 2.15 14.17
C SER A 226 -19.85 3.60 13.71
N SER A 227 -20.31 3.82 12.49
CA SER A 227 -20.65 5.15 11.94
C SER A 227 -22.05 5.07 11.31
N GLY A 228 -23.09 5.25 12.13
CA GLY A 228 -24.50 5.23 11.68
C GLY A 228 -25.20 3.86 11.60
N GLU A 229 -24.51 2.76 11.30
CA GLU A 229 -25.13 1.42 11.18
C GLU A 229 -25.08 0.59 12.47
N LYS A 230 -26.16 -0.15 12.76
CA LYS A 230 -26.23 -1.10 13.88
C LYS A 230 -25.60 -2.42 13.47
N ARG A 231 -24.57 -2.88 14.20
CA ARG A 231 -23.94 -4.18 13.97
C ARG A 231 -24.70 -5.33 14.68
N PRO A 232 -24.60 -6.57 14.18
CA PRO A 232 -25.13 -7.76 14.84
C PRO A 232 -24.60 -7.89 16.27
N ARG A 233 -25.43 -8.41 17.19
CA ARG A 233 -25.06 -8.57 18.61
C ARG A 233 -24.31 -9.86 18.93
N GLU A 234 -24.54 -10.92 18.15
CA GLU A 234 -23.85 -12.19 18.37
C GLU A 234 -22.43 -12.13 17.82
N ARG A 235 -21.49 -12.45 18.69
CA ARG A 235 -20.06 -12.40 18.44
C ARG A 235 -19.54 -13.83 18.54
N PRO A 236 -18.92 -14.39 17.48
CA PRO A 236 -18.28 -15.70 17.54
C PRO A 236 -17.24 -15.78 18.67
N ALA A 237 -16.80 -16.98 19.03
CA ALA A 237 -15.66 -17.12 19.95
C ALA A 237 -14.34 -16.78 19.24
N PHE A 238 -13.31 -16.33 19.97
CA PHE A 238 -11.99 -15.98 19.41
C PHE A 238 -11.45 -17.04 18.41
N VAL A 239 -11.48 -18.32 18.81
CA VAL A 239 -10.97 -19.43 17.98
C VAL A 239 -11.74 -19.56 16.66
N GLN A 240 -13.05 -19.35 16.66
CA GLN A 240 -13.87 -19.43 15.45
C GLN A 240 -13.51 -18.30 14.47
N ARG A 241 -13.21 -17.10 14.97
CA ARG A 241 -12.77 -15.96 14.17
C ARG A 241 -11.44 -16.24 13.49
N VAL A 242 -10.49 -16.80 14.23
CA VAL A 242 -9.19 -17.21 13.69
C VAL A 242 -9.37 -18.21 12.56
N THR A 243 -10.16 -19.28 12.78
CA THR A 243 -10.43 -20.27 11.73
C THR A 243 -11.06 -19.66 10.47
N GLN A 244 -12.03 -18.75 10.63
CA GLN A 244 -12.66 -18.06 9.50
C GLN A 244 -11.66 -17.21 8.69
N LEU A 245 -10.82 -16.43 9.38
CA LEU A 245 -9.78 -15.62 8.73
C LEU A 245 -8.76 -16.48 8.00
N GLU A 246 -8.33 -17.59 8.60
CA GLU A 246 -7.43 -18.55 7.96
C GLU A 246 -8.09 -19.22 6.73
N ASP A 247 -9.37 -19.56 6.78
CA ASP A 247 -10.12 -20.12 5.65
C ASP A 247 -10.23 -19.11 4.50
N GLU A 248 -10.51 -17.85 4.81
CA GLU A 248 -10.55 -16.77 3.82
C GLU A 248 -9.17 -16.56 3.17
N ALA A 249 -8.10 -16.59 3.96
CA ALA A 249 -6.74 -16.50 3.45
C ALA A 249 -6.40 -17.71 2.56
N ARG A 250 -6.71 -18.94 3.00
CA ARG A 250 -6.55 -20.16 2.19
C ARG A 250 -7.32 -20.07 0.87
N HIS A 251 -8.54 -19.56 0.89
CA HIS A 251 -9.35 -19.38 -0.31
C HIS A 251 -8.69 -18.37 -1.28
N PHE A 252 -8.24 -17.22 -0.78
CA PHE A 252 -7.49 -16.25 -1.59
C PHE A 252 -6.24 -16.87 -2.23
N ARG A 253 -5.40 -17.55 -1.43
CA ARG A 253 -4.18 -18.21 -1.91
C ARG A 253 -4.45 -19.29 -2.95
N SER A 254 -5.59 -19.98 -2.87
CA SER A 254 -5.98 -20.98 -3.88
C SER A 254 -6.22 -20.37 -5.27
N GLY A 255 -6.54 -19.07 -5.33
CA GLY A 255 -6.64 -18.30 -6.57
C GLY A 255 -5.28 -17.95 -7.17
N CYS A 256 -4.25 -17.78 -6.33
CA CYS A 256 -2.92 -17.33 -6.69
C CYS A 256 -2.05 -18.43 -7.36
N ALA A 257 -1.08 -17.99 -8.16
CA ALA A 257 0.08 -18.80 -8.52
C ALA A 257 1.02 -18.92 -7.31
N ARG A 258 1.70 -20.07 -7.16
CA ARG A 258 2.64 -20.29 -6.05
C ARG A 258 4.07 -20.09 -6.52
N PHE A 259 4.79 -19.17 -5.89
CA PHE A 259 6.19 -18.88 -6.18
C PHE A 259 7.10 -19.54 -5.13
N GLY A 260 8.10 -20.28 -5.61
CA GLY A 260 9.15 -20.90 -4.81
C GLY A 260 10.53 -20.47 -5.30
N CYS A 261 11.47 -20.21 -4.39
CA CYS A 261 12.87 -20.01 -4.74
C CYS A 261 13.83 -20.56 -3.67
N ASP A 262 15.10 -20.70 -4.03
CA ASP A 262 16.15 -21.19 -3.12
C ASP A 262 16.83 -20.08 -2.30
N LEU A 263 16.40 -18.82 -2.47
CA LEU A 263 16.88 -17.69 -1.69
C LEU A 263 15.93 -17.35 -0.53
N GLY A 264 16.28 -17.77 0.69
CA GLY A 264 15.39 -17.71 1.86
C GLY A 264 14.83 -16.32 2.21
N VAL A 265 15.60 -15.24 2.06
CA VAL A 265 15.12 -13.86 2.30
C VAL A 265 14.05 -13.45 1.29
N LEU A 266 14.23 -13.84 0.02
CA LEU A 266 13.27 -13.57 -1.04
C LEU A 266 12.02 -14.44 -0.87
N GLN A 267 12.16 -15.71 -0.50
CA GLN A 267 11.01 -16.58 -0.24
C GLN A 267 10.11 -16.02 0.88
N ARG A 268 10.72 -15.48 1.96
CA ARG A 268 9.97 -14.82 3.04
C ARG A 268 9.28 -13.54 2.55
N CYS A 269 9.97 -12.73 1.74
CA CYS A 269 9.38 -11.55 1.10
C CYS A 269 8.16 -11.91 0.26
N LEU A 270 8.25 -12.90 -0.64
CA LEU A 270 7.13 -13.33 -1.49
C LEU A 270 5.92 -13.80 -0.66
N SER A 271 6.18 -14.63 0.35
CA SER A 271 5.13 -15.16 1.24
C SER A 271 4.45 -14.03 2.04
N ARG A 272 5.25 -13.05 2.50
CA ARG A 272 4.74 -11.88 3.22
C ARG A 272 3.94 -10.96 2.30
N SER A 273 4.44 -10.71 1.09
CA SER A 273 3.77 -9.92 0.04
C SER A 273 2.40 -10.48 -0.32
N GLU A 274 2.25 -11.80 -0.47
CA GLU A 274 0.95 -12.43 -0.72
C GLU A 274 -0.04 -12.16 0.43
N SER A 275 0.44 -12.29 1.67
CA SER A 275 -0.35 -12.07 2.88
C SER A 275 -0.73 -10.59 3.06
N ASP A 276 0.16 -9.68 2.67
CA ASP A 276 -0.09 -8.24 2.68
C ASP A 276 -1.12 -7.83 1.61
N LEU A 277 -1.04 -8.40 0.41
CA LEU A 277 -2.06 -8.21 -0.64
C LEU A 277 -3.43 -8.72 -0.20
N PHE A 278 -3.49 -9.86 0.52
CA PHE A 278 -4.74 -10.35 1.11
C PHE A 278 -5.32 -9.37 2.13
N ALA A 279 -4.49 -8.86 3.03
CA ALA A 279 -4.88 -7.97 4.12
C ALA A 279 -5.32 -6.58 3.65
N LEU A 280 -4.76 -6.09 2.53
CA LEU A 280 -5.08 -4.78 1.96
C LEU A 280 -6.36 -4.76 1.11
N ARG A 281 -7.07 -5.88 0.96
CA ARG A 281 -8.33 -5.92 0.20
C ARG A 281 -9.43 -5.18 0.96
N ILE A 282 -10.10 -4.29 0.25
CA ILE A 282 -11.27 -3.57 0.73
C ILE A 282 -12.46 -3.79 -0.20
N THR A 283 -13.67 -3.74 0.35
CA THR A 283 -14.92 -3.90 -0.39
C THR A 283 -15.75 -2.63 -0.30
N LEU A 284 -16.22 -2.14 -1.45
CA LEU A 284 -17.09 -0.99 -1.60
C LEU A 284 -18.35 -1.40 -2.35
N GLY A 285 -19.44 -1.59 -1.60
CA GLY A 285 -20.67 -2.18 -2.15
C GLY A 285 -20.39 -3.56 -2.72
N LYS A 286 -20.52 -3.71 -4.06
CA LYS A 286 -20.23 -4.96 -4.78
C LYS A 286 -18.81 -5.04 -5.35
N HIS A 287 -18.02 -3.97 -5.25
CA HIS A 287 -16.69 -3.88 -5.85
C HIS A 287 -15.61 -4.16 -4.82
N ALA A 288 -14.57 -4.88 -5.21
CA ALA A 288 -13.36 -5.06 -4.41
C ALA A 288 -12.20 -4.25 -5.03
N VAL A 289 -11.25 -3.83 -4.21
CA VAL A 289 -10.02 -3.15 -4.64
C VAL A 289 -8.96 -3.30 -3.56
N LEU A 290 -7.69 -3.06 -3.89
CA LEU A 290 -6.64 -2.92 -2.89
C LEU A 290 -6.65 -1.50 -2.32
N ALA A 291 -6.56 -1.38 -1.00
CA ALA A 291 -6.17 -0.14 -0.36
C ALA A 291 -4.70 0.16 -0.65
N ALA A 292 -4.32 1.43 -0.78
CA ALA A 292 -2.95 1.82 -1.11
C ALA A 292 -1.93 1.39 -0.04
N GLY A 293 -2.16 1.70 1.23
CA GLY A 293 -1.24 1.30 2.30
C GLY A 293 -1.61 1.77 3.69
N ILE A 294 -1.07 1.09 4.70
CA ILE A 294 -1.40 1.35 6.11
C ILE A 294 -0.19 1.97 6.81
N PRO A 295 -0.36 3.03 7.63
CA PRO A 295 -1.64 3.58 8.12
C PRO A 295 -2.26 4.73 7.32
N TRP A 296 -1.50 5.38 6.43
CA TRP A 296 -1.90 6.71 5.92
C TRP A 296 -2.90 6.68 4.76
N PHE A 297 -2.93 5.57 4.02
CA PHE A 297 -3.59 5.46 2.73
C PHE A 297 -4.48 4.20 2.65
N CYS A 298 -5.12 3.83 3.76
CA CYS A 298 -6.02 2.66 3.82
C CYS A 298 -7.38 2.96 3.16
N ALA A 299 -7.33 3.32 1.89
CA ALA A 299 -8.45 3.74 1.06
C ALA A 299 -8.14 3.40 -0.40
N PRO A 300 -9.13 3.41 -1.32
CA PRO A 300 -8.86 3.22 -2.73
C PRO A 300 -8.12 4.40 -3.35
N PHE A 301 -7.04 4.09 -4.06
CA PHE A 301 -6.28 5.01 -4.90
C PHE A 301 -6.21 4.43 -6.31
N GLY A 302 -6.55 5.24 -7.31
CA GLY A 302 -6.66 4.75 -8.70
C GLY A 302 -5.34 4.23 -9.23
N ARG A 303 -4.31 5.08 -9.23
CA ARG A 303 -2.96 4.74 -9.67
C ARG A 303 -2.38 3.54 -8.92
N ASP A 304 -2.43 3.56 -7.59
CA ASP A 304 -1.85 2.51 -6.74
C ASP A 304 -2.51 1.16 -7.01
N ALA A 305 -3.85 1.13 -7.11
CA ALA A 305 -4.60 -0.08 -7.40
C ALA A 305 -4.34 -0.62 -8.81
N LEU A 306 -4.10 0.27 -9.79
CA LEU A 306 -3.74 -0.09 -11.17
C LEU A 306 -2.32 -0.68 -11.24
N LEU A 307 -1.33 -0.03 -10.63
CA LEU A 307 0.05 -0.50 -10.63
C LEU A 307 0.22 -1.79 -9.82
N ALA A 308 -0.35 -1.87 -8.62
CA ALA A 308 -0.34 -3.11 -7.83
C ALA A 308 -1.04 -4.26 -8.56
N GLY A 309 -2.15 -3.96 -9.26
CA GLY A 309 -2.84 -4.92 -10.12
C GLY A 309 -1.95 -5.42 -11.27
N TYR A 310 -1.28 -4.50 -11.98
CA TYR A 310 -0.34 -4.83 -13.06
C TYR A 310 0.82 -5.70 -12.57
N GLU A 311 1.44 -5.30 -11.46
CA GLU A 311 2.58 -6.00 -10.85
C GLU A 311 2.22 -7.40 -10.36
N SER A 312 0.95 -7.61 -9.99
CA SER A 312 0.42 -8.88 -9.47
C SER A 312 -0.13 -9.80 -10.56
N LEU A 313 -0.06 -9.45 -11.85
CA LEU A 313 -0.70 -10.23 -12.93
C LEU A 313 -0.24 -11.70 -12.98
N LEU A 314 1.03 -11.98 -12.69
CA LEU A 314 1.54 -13.37 -12.64
C LEU A 314 1.14 -14.10 -11.36
N LEU A 315 0.87 -13.38 -10.27
CA LEU A 315 0.42 -13.94 -9.00
C LEU A 315 -1.08 -14.20 -9.03
N ASN A 316 -1.88 -13.15 -9.18
CA ASN A 316 -3.33 -13.20 -9.11
C ASN A 316 -3.95 -12.07 -9.95
N PRO A 317 -4.33 -12.35 -11.21
CA PRO A 317 -4.88 -11.32 -12.10
C PRO A 317 -6.24 -10.79 -11.63
N GLU A 318 -6.95 -11.48 -10.72
CA GLU A 318 -8.23 -10.99 -10.17
C GLU A 318 -8.07 -9.68 -9.40
N LEU A 319 -6.86 -9.39 -8.89
CA LEU A 319 -6.57 -8.10 -8.25
C LEU A 319 -6.66 -6.94 -9.26
N ALA A 320 -6.14 -7.12 -10.47
CA ALA A 320 -6.26 -6.13 -11.55
C ALA A 320 -7.72 -6.01 -12.03
N VAL A 321 -8.41 -7.15 -12.20
CA VAL A 321 -9.83 -7.18 -12.59
C VAL A 321 -10.71 -6.41 -11.59
N ALA A 322 -10.49 -6.64 -10.29
CA ALA A 322 -11.21 -5.96 -9.22
C ALA A 322 -10.98 -4.45 -9.27
N SER A 323 -9.72 -4.02 -9.38
CA SER A 323 -9.35 -2.60 -9.53
C SER A 323 -10.01 -1.96 -10.75
N LEU A 324 -9.97 -2.62 -11.92
CA LEU A 324 -10.58 -2.10 -13.16
C LEU A 324 -12.10 -1.92 -13.02
N ARG A 325 -12.80 -2.92 -12.47
CA ARG A 325 -14.26 -2.83 -12.25
C ARG A 325 -14.63 -1.73 -11.27
N MET A 326 -13.87 -1.58 -10.18
CA MET A 326 -14.11 -0.51 -9.22
C MET A 326 -13.89 0.86 -9.89
N LEU A 327 -12.74 1.06 -10.54
CA LEU A 327 -12.39 2.36 -11.14
C LEU A 327 -13.31 2.74 -12.30
N ALA A 328 -13.82 1.77 -13.06
CA ALA A 328 -14.86 2.01 -14.06
C ALA A 328 -16.17 2.49 -13.42
N ALA A 329 -16.56 1.93 -12.27
CA ALA A 329 -17.80 2.30 -11.56
C ALA A 329 -17.74 3.70 -10.92
N TYR A 330 -16.53 4.23 -10.68
CA TYR A 330 -16.29 5.57 -10.15
C TYR A 330 -15.53 6.45 -11.17
N GLN A 331 -15.66 6.17 -12.47
CA GLN A 331 -15.09 7.03 -13.50
C GLN A 331 -15.83 8.37 -13.54
N GLY A 332 -15.10 9.46 -13.74
CA GLY A 332 -15.68 10.79 -13.81
C GLY A 332 -16.67 10.92 -14.97
N GLU A 333 -17.80 11.56 -14.72
CA GLU A 333 -18.87 11.82 -15.69
C GLU A 333 -19.12 13.31 -15.88
N ARG A 334 -18.62 14.15 -14.96
CA ARG A 334 -18.90 15.58 -14.87
C ARG A 334 -17.62 16.38 -14.93
N ASP A 335 -17.77 17.68 -15.19
CA ASP A 335 -16.69 18.64 -15.01
C ASP A 335 -16.92 19.38 -13.68
N ASP A 336 -16.16 19.00 -12.65
CA ASP A 336 -16.21 19.61 -11.32
C ASP A 336 -14.81 20.09 -10.89
N PRO A 337 -14.56 21.42 -10.80
CA PRO A 337 -13.25 21.94 -10.42
C PRO A 337 -12.86 21.67 -8.97
N TYR A 338 -13.81 21.40 -8.06
CA TYR A 338 -13.51 21.19 -6.65
C TYR A 338 -12.92 19.79 -6.40
N THR A 339 -13.54 18.76 -6.99
CA THR A 339 -13.05 17.37 -7.00
C THR A 339 -12.06 17.10 -8.13
N GLU A 340 -11.90 18.05 -9.06
CA GLU A 340 -11.11 17.95 -10.29
C GLU A 340 -11.57 16.85 -11.24
N GLU A 341 -12.85 16.48 -11.14
CA GLU A 341 -13.53 15.53 -12.01
C GLU A 341 -13.60 16.08 -13.43
N GLU A 342 -13.36 15.18 -14.39
CA GLU A 342 -13.60 15.42 -15.81
C GLU A 342 -14.20 14.15 -16.43
N PRO A 343 -15.03 14.25 -17.48
CA PRO A 343 -15.62 13.08 -18.12
C PRO A 343 -14.56 12.09 -18.63
N GLY A 344 -14.64 10.83 -18.22
CA GLY A 344 -13.71 9.76 -18.58
C GLY A 344 -12.46 9.66 -17.70
N LYS A 345 -12.24 10.61 -16.78
CA LYS A 345 -11.07 10.60 -15.89
C LYS A 345 -11.22 9.55 -14.78
N ILE A 346 -10.12 8.89 -14.43
CA ILE A 346 -10.08 7.92 -13.33
C ILE A 346 -9.65 8.64 -12.05
N LEU A 347 -10.30 8.32 -10.93
CA LEU A 347 -10.06 8.97 -9.64
C LEU A 347 -8.61 8.82 -9.16
N HIS A 348 -8.14 9.83 -8.42
CA HIS A 348 -6.93 9.78 -7.64
C HIS A 348 -7.16 8.95 -6.37
N GLU A 349 -8.11 9.35 -5.53
CA GLU A 349 -8.45 8.65 -4.29
C GLU A 349 -9.91 8.88 -3.86
N LEU A 350 -10.44 7.95 -3.07
CA LEU A 350 -11.77 8.03 -2.44
C LEU A 350 -11.65 7.90 -0.93
N ARG A 351 -12.16 8.89 -0.17
CA ARG A 351 -12.10 8.92 1.30
C ARG A 351 -13.48 8.85 1.94
N PHE A 352 -13.50 8.27 3.14
CA PHE A 352 -14.72 7.98 3.89
C PHE A 352 -14.85 8.83 5.16
N GLY A 353 -13.78 9.52 5.55
CA GLY A 353 -13.67 10.30 6.79
C GLY A 353 -14.62 11.48 6.88
N GLU A 354 -14.79 12.01 8.09
CA GLU A 354 -15.71 13.11 8.34
C GLU A 354 -15.36 14.35 7.53
N MET A 355 -14.06 14.68 7.40
CA MET A 355 -13.61 15.85 6.63
C MET A 355 -13.96 15.73 5.13
N ALA A 356 -13.98 14.51 4.60
CA ALA A 356 -14.40 14.27 3.22
C ALA A 356 -15.93 14.39 3.10
N ARG A 357 -16.69 13.77 4.01
CA ARG A 357 -18.16 13.79 4.03
C ARG A 357 -18.76 15.19 4.27
N SER A 358 -18.06 16.04 5.01
CA SER A 358 -18.46 17.42 5.30
C SER A 358 -18.07 18.43 4.22
N GLY A 359 -17.31 18.01 3.19
CA GLY A 359 -16.78 18.89 2.15
C GLY A 359 -15.62 19.79 2.63
N GLU A 360 -14.97 19.44 3.74
CA GLU A 360 -13.72 20.11 4.16
C GLU A 360 -12.54 19.69 3.27
N ALA A 361 -12.60 18.50 2.66
CA ALA A 361 -11.65 17.96 1.72
C ALA A 361 -12.34 17.41 0.45
N PRO A 362 -11.72 17.49 -0.74
CA PRO A 362 -12.36 17.16 -2.03
C PRO A 362 -12.47 15.65 -2.34
N HIS A 363 -12.12 14.76 -1.40
CA HIS A 363 -11.86 13.35 -1.65
C HIS A 363 -13.12 12.46 -1.66
N THR A 364 -14.20 12.87 -2.33
CA THR A 364 -15.50 12.15 -2.32
C THR A 364 -16.15 11.89 -3.70
N PRO A 365 -15.46 11.32 -4.72
CA PRO A 365 -14.02 11.06 -4.87
C PRO A 365 -13.24 12.29 -5.40
N TYR A 366 -11.91 12.25 -5.30
CA TYR A 366 -11.01 13.26 -5.89
C TYR A 366 -10.32 12.72 -7.14
N TYR A 367 -10.18 13.54 -8.18
CA TYR A 367 -9.66 13.17 -9.49
C TYR A 367 -8.40 13.97 -9.89
N GLY A 368 -7.67 14.55 -8.94
CA GLY A 368 -6.38 15.22 -9.21
C GLY A 368 -5.24 14.27 -9.53
N SER A 369 -5.41 13.43 -10.55
CA SER A 369 -4.42 12.49 -11.09
C SER A 369 -4.38 12.65 -12.61
N VAL A 370 -3.17 12.80 -13.16
CA VAL A 370 -2.96 12.90 -14.61
C VAL A 370 -2.60 11.54 -15.24
N ASP A 371 -2.15 10.59 -14.42
CA ASP A 371 -1.62 9.29 -14.82
C ASP A 371 -2.62 8.13 -14.68
N SER A 372 -3.61 8.21 -13.78
CA SER A 372 -4.55 7.10 -13.54
C SER A 372 -5.36 6.74 -14.80
N THR A 373 -5.80 7.74 -15.57
CA THR A 373 -6.61 7.52 -16.77
C THR A 373 -5.87 6.77 -17.89
N PRO A 374 -4.66 7.17 -18.33
CA PRO A 374 -3.90 6.35 -19.27
C PRO A 374 -3.49 4.99 -18.68
N LEU A 375 -3.13 4.92 -17.40
CA LEU A 375 -2.82 3.64 -16.74
C LEU A 375 -4.02 2.67 -16.75
N PHE A 376 -5.25 3.15 -16.62
CA PHE A 376 -6.44 2.32 -16.69
C PHE A 376 -6.53 1.53 -18.00
N VAL A 377 -6.27 2.19 -19.14
CA VAL A 377 -6.25 1.53 -20.45
C VAL A 377 -5.09 0.54 -20.57
N VAL A 378 -3.90 0.93 -20.08
CA VAL A 378 -2.70 0.08 -20.09
C VAL A 378 -2.93 -1.22 -19.30
N VAL A 379 -3.49 -1.11 -18.09
CA VAL A 379 -3.74 -2.25 -17.21
C VAL A 379 -4.90 -3.10 -17.69
N ALA A 380 -5.95 -2.51 -18.27
CA ALA A 380 -7.04 -3.27 -18.88
C ALA A 380 -6.52 -4.19 -20.00
N HIS A 381 -5.68 -3.65 -20.88
CA HIS A 381 -5.02 -4.45 -21.91
C HIS A 381 -4.08 -5.49 -21.32
N ALA A 382 -3.21 -5.12 -20.37
CA ALA A 382 -2.28 -6.08 -19.77
C ALA A 382 -3.01 -7.22 -19.06
N THR A 383 -4.17 -6.94 -18.46
CA THR A 383 -5.04 -7.96 -17.86
C THR A 383 -5.62 -8.87 -18.94
N TYR A 384 -6.17 -8.30 -20.02
CA TYR A 384 -6.68 -9.06 -21.17
C TYR A 384 -5.61 -9.98 -21.78
N GLU A 385 -4.37 -9.53 -21.93
CA GLU A 385 -3.25 -10.35 -22.41
C GLU A 385 -2.95 -11.56 -21.53
N VAL A 386 -3.30 -11.52 -20.24
CA VAL A 386 -3.03 -12.61 -19.28
C VAL A 386 -4.21 -13.57 -19.16
N ILE A 387 -5.45 -13.06 -19.11
CA ILE A 387 -6.64 -13.89 -18.85
C ILE A 387 -7.52 -14.16 -20.09
N ALA A 388 -7.27 -13.47 -21.21
CA ALA A 388 -8.03 -13.57 -22.46
C ALA A 388 -9.56 -13.45 -22.29
N ASP A 389 -10.02 -12.72 -21.27
CA ASP A 389 -11.44 -12.59 -20.94
C ASP A 389 -12.08 -11.45 -21.75
N MET A 390 -12.65 -11.81 -22.90
CA MET A 390 -13.39 -10.86 -23.73
C MET A 390 -14.69 -10.35 -23.07
N ALA A 391 -15.28 -11.09 -22.13
CA ALA A 391 -16.47 -10.62 -21.42
C ALA A 391 -16.13 -9.45 -20.50
N LEU A 392 -14.95 -9.48 -19.85
CA LEU A 392 -14.44 -8.34 -19.10
C LEU A 392 -14.15 -7.14 -20.01
N VAL A 393 -13.54 -7.34 -21.18
CA VAL A 393 -13.27 -6.22 -22.10
C VAL A 393 -14.58 -5.59 -22.60
N GLU A 394 -15.60 -6.41 -22.88
CA GLU A 394 -16.95 -5.93 -23.24
C GLU A 394 -17.60 -5.17 -22.08
N GLU A 395 -17.51 -5.68 -20.85
CA GLU A 395 -17.99 -5.02 -19.63
C GLU A 395 -17.34 -3.63 -19.45
N LEU A 396 -16.02 -3.53 -19.67
CA LEU A 396 -15.26 -2.30 -19.52
C LEU A 396 -15.34 -1.35 -20.73
N ARG A 397 -15.94 -1.78 -21.85
CA ARG A 397 -15.98 -1.03 -23.13
C ARG A 397 -16.39 0.44 -22.95
N PRO A 398 -17.48 0.80 -22.21
CA PRO A 398 -17.86 2.20 -22.04
C PRO A 398 -16.77 3.03 -21.35
N ALA A 399 -16.17 2.46 -20.29
CA ALA A 399 -15.15 3.14 -19.51
C ALA A 399 -13.83 3.30 -20.27
N LEU A 400 -13.45 2.30 -21.08
CA LEU A 400 -12.27 2.35 -21.95
C LEU A 400 -12.39 3.45 -23.00
N ILE A 401 -13.56 3.55 -23.66
CA ILE A 401 -13.82 4.60 -24.66
C ILE A 401 -13.79 5.97 -24.00
N ALA A 402 -14.40 6.13 -22.83
CA ALA A 402 -14.39 7.39 -22.09
C ALA A 402 -12.99 7.80 -21.65
N ALA A 403 -12.17 6.87 -21.18
CA ALA A 403 -10.77 7.11 -20.82
C ALA A 403 -9.94 7.54 -22.04
N LEU A 404 -10.05 6.83 -23.17
CA LEU A 404 -9.38 7.21 -24.42
C LEU A 404 -9.84 8.57 -24.94
N ALA A 405 -11.12 8.91 -24.80
CA ALA A 405 -11.65 10.23 -25.15
C ALA A 405 -11.13 11.34 -24.21
N TRP A 406 -10.87 11.04 -22.93
CA TRP A 406 -10.19 11.97 -22.04
C TRP A 406 -8.74 12.20 -22.48
N ILE A 407 -8.01 11.14 -22.81
CA ILE A 407 -6.62 11.22 -23.31
C ILE A 407 -6.56 12.04 -24.62
N ASP A 408 -7.54 11.87 -25.52
CA ASP A 408 -7.67 12.68 -26.74
C ASP A 408 -7.70 14.18 -26.43
N ARG A 409 -8.55 14.60 -25.49
CA ARG A 409 -8.66 16.02 -25.12
C ARG A 409 -7.39 16.52 -24.41
N ALA A 410 -6.82 15.69 -23.55
CA ALA A 410 -5.61 16.05 -22.80
C ALA A 410 -4.40 16.25 -23.74
N THR A 411 -4.26 15.39 -24.75
CA THR A 411 -3.12 15.37 -25.69
C THR A 411 -3.40 16.06 -27.03
N ASP A 412 -4.55 16.71 -27.21
CA ASP A 412 -5.01 17.19 -28.52
C ASP A 412 -4.81 16.11 -29.61
N GLU A 413 -5.35 14.92 -29.36
CA GLU A 413 -5.25 13.75 -30.24
C GLU A 413 -3.81 13.35 -30.59
N GLY A 414 -2.91 13.48 -29.61
CA GLY A 414 -1.48 13.20 -29.76
C GLY A 414 -0.67 14.32 -30.42
N ARG A 415 -1.22 15.54 -30.55
CA ARG A 415 -0.51 16.72 -31.09
C ARG A 415 0.19 17.56 -30.02
N ARG A 416 -0.15 17.37 -28.74
CA ARG A 416 0.49 18.02 -27.59
C ARG A 416 0.69 17.05 -26.43
N PHE A 417 1.51 17.44 -25.47
CA PHE A 417 1.67 16.70 -24.23
C PHE A 417 0.45 16.85 -23.31
N CYS A 418 0.11 15.76 -22.61
CA CYS A 418 -0.84 15.74 -21.53
C CYS A 418 -0.22 16.44 -20.31
N ALA A 419 -0.83 17.55 -19.90
CA ALA A 419 -0.35 18.35 -18.77
C ALA A 419 -1.42 18.45 -17.68
N TYR A 420 -0.99 18.61 -16.42
CA TYR A 420 -1.88 18.87 -15.31
C TYR A 420 -1.76 20.30 -14.79
N GLN A 421 -2.85 20.79 -14.22
CA GLN A 421 -2.89 22.02 -13.46
C GLN A 421 -3.94 21.86 -12.37
N LYS A 422 -3.53 22.13 -11.12
CA LYS A 422 -4.44 22.12 -9.98
C LYS A 422 -5.61 23.07 -10.21
N ARG A 423 -6.83 22.54 -10.17
CA ARG A 423 -8.07 23.35 -10.26
C ARG A 423 -8.68 23.64 -8.89
N SER A 424 -8.54 22.70 -7.95
CA SER A 424 -9.09 22.83 -6.61
C SER A 424 -8.15 23.63 -5.70
N PRO A 425 -8.64 24.59 -4.89
CA PRO A 425 -7.80 25.26 -3.89
C PRO A 425 -7.29 24.30 -2.81
N ARG A 426 -7.92 23.13 -2.66
CA ARG A 426 -7.58 22.06 -1.72
C ARG A 426 -6.94 20.83 -2.41
N GLY A 427 -6.71 20.91 -3.72
CA GLY A 427 -6.13 19.84 -4.52
C GLY A 427 -4.61 19.72 -4.40
N LEU A 428 -4.07 18.69 -5.03
CA LEU A 428 -2.63 18.42 -5.12
C LEU A 428 -1.95 19.41 -6.07
N ASP A 429 -0.76 19.88 -5.67
CA ASP A 429 0.07 20.73 -6.51
C ASP A 429 0.68 19.95 -7.69
N ASN A 430 1.07 18.69 -7.45
CA ASN A 430 1.56 17.75 -8.46
C ASN A 430 0.60 16.56 -8.57
N GLN A 431 0.25 16.16 -9.80
CA GLN A 431 -0.78 15.15 -10.06
C GLN A 431 -0.25 13.87 -10.74
N GLY A 432 1.07 13.73 -10.87
CA GLY A 432 1.71 12.47 -11.24
C GLY A 432 2.01 11.61 -10.02
N TRP A 433 2.74 10.51 -10.20
CA TRP A 433 3.08 9.61 -9.10
C TRP A 433 3.96 10.25 -8.02
N LYS A 434 4.82 11.21 -8.41
CA LYS A 434 5.53 12.11 -7.49
C LYS A 434 4.65 13.31 -7.11
N ASP A 435 3.64 13.05 -6.29
CA ASP A 435 2.60 14.03 -5.93
C ASP A 435 2.96 14.99 -4.77
N SER A 436 4.15 14.87 -4.18
CA SER A 436 4.61 15.83 -3.16
C SER A 436 4.84 17.21 -3.77
N LYS A 437 4.60 18.27 -2.98
CA LYS A 437 4.70 19.68 -3.42
C LYS A 437 6.07 20.07 -4.00
N ASP A 438 7.11 19.36 -3.63
CA ASP A 438 8.50 19.56 -4.03
C ASP A 438 9.02 18.47 -4.98
N GLY A 439 8.17 17.55 -5.45
CA GLY A 439 8.58 16.40 -6.26
C GLY A 439 8.91 16.69 -7.73
N VAL A 440 8.60 17.90 -8.22
CA VAL A 440 8.85 18.32 -9.61
C VAL A 440 9.67 19.62 -9.63
N VAL A 441 10.98 19.46 -9.81
CA VAL A 441 11.97 20.54 -9.66
C VAL A 441 13.02 20.51 -10.77
N PHE A 442 13.53 21.69 -11.11
CA PHE A 442 14.73 21.88 -11.95
C PHE A 442 15.99 21.40 -11.20
N PRO A 443 17.13 21.20 -11.90
CA PRO A 443 18.39 20.81 -11.25
C PRO A 443 18.89 21.78 -10.18
N ASP A 444 18.52 23.05 -10.30
CA ASP A 444 18.84 24.12 -9.35
C ASP A 444 17.87 24.18 -8.15
N GLY A 445 16.82 23.34 -8.14
CA GLY A 445 15.85 23.22 -7.05
C GLY A 445 14.65 24.15 -7.17
N ARG A 446 14.59 25.02 -8.21
CA ARG A 446 13.37 25.77 -8.52
C ARG A 446 12.24 24.80 -8.86
N ARG A 447 11.02 25.12 -8.43
CA ARG A 447 9.82 24.32 -8.73
C ARG A 447 9.31 24.64 -10.14
N ALA A 448 8.83 23.62 -10.84
CA ALA A 448 8.11 23.81 -12.09
C ALA A 448 6.78 24.57 -11.86
N ILE A 449 6.35 25.31 -12.88
CA ILE A 449 5.11 26.09 -12.84
C ILE A 449 4.05 25.42 -13.72
N ALA A 450 2.84 25.24 -13.18
CA ALA A 450 1.73 24.63 -13.90
C ALA A 450 1.17 25.51 -15.03
N PRO A 451 0.70 24.92 -16.16
CA PRO A 451 0.55 23.48 -16.40
C PRO A 451 1.89 22.74 -16.61
N ILE A 452 2.00 21.51 -16.08
CA ILE A 452 3.20 20.67 -16.16
C ILE A 452 2.89 19.39 -16.94
N ALA A 453 3.70 19.08 -17.94
CA ALA A 453 3.67 17.81 -18.67
C ALA A 453 4.84 16.92 -18.22
N LEU A 454 4.54 15.83 -17.49
CA LEU A 454 5.53 14.87 -16.99
C LEU A 454 5.88 13.82 -18.04
N VAL A 455 7.15 13.44 -18.12
CA VAL A 455 7.67 12.52 -19.13
C VAL A 455 7.03 11.14 -19.08
N GLU A 456 6.86 10.54 -17.89
CA GLU A 456 6.28 9.21 -17.75
C GLU A 456 4.82 9.19 -18.20
N VAL A 457 4.08 10.27 -17.95
CA VAL A 457 2.67 10.42 -18.34
C VAL A 457 2.53 10.45 -19.86
N GLN A 458 3.48 11.07 -20.56
CA GLN A 458 3.47 11.05 -22.03
C GLN A 458 3.68 9.64 -22.55
N GLY A 459 4.58 8.89 -21.92
CA GLY A 459 4.75 7.46 -22.17
C GLY A 459 3.47 6.67 -21.93
N TYR A 460 2.80 6.87 -20.80
CA TYR A 460 1.54 6.19 -20.49
C TYR A 460 0.44 6.52 -21.50
N CYS A 461 0.32 7.77 -21.92
CA CYS A 461 -0.66 8.18 -22.95
C CYS A 461 -0.38 7.51 -24.30
N ALA A 462 0.89 7.45 -24.73
CA ALA A 462 1.27 6.77 -25.96
C ALA A 462 1.00 5.25 -25.88
N ASP A 463 1.32 4.63 -24.73
CA ASP A 463 1.07 3.21 -24.51
C ASP A 463 -0.44 2.90 -24.42
N ALA A 464 -1.21 3.78 -23.77
CA ALA A 464 -2.67 3.71 -23.71
C ALA A 464 -3.30 3.79 -25.11
N TYR A 465 -2.80 4.64 -26.01
CA TYR A 465 -3.28 4.67 -27.38
C TYR A 465 -2.95 3.38 -28.15
N ARG A 466 -1.72 2.87 -28.02
CA ARG A 466 -1.31 1.63 -28.69
C ARG A 466 -2.14 0.44 -28.23
N ARG A 467 -2.23 0.25 -26.91
CA ARG A 467 -3.01 -0.83 -26.29
C ARG A 467 -4.51 -0.64 -26.47
N GLY A 468 -4.99 0.60 -26.43
CA GLY A 468 -6.38 0.95 -26.72
C GLY A 468 -6.76 0.58 -28.16
N ALA A 469 -5.85 0.78 -29.13
CA ALA A 469 -6.06 0.33 -30.50
C ALA A 469 -6.22 -1.19 -30.60
N GLU A 470 -5.39 -1.95 -29.88
CA GLU A 470 -5.45 -3.42 -29.82
C GLU A 470 -6.77 -3.89 -29.17
N LEU A 471 -7.21 -3.27 -28.08
CA LEU A 471 -8.51 -3.55 -27.46
C LEU A 471 -9.69 -3.19 -28.38
N CYS A 472 -9.66 -2.05 -29.06
CA CYS A 472 -10.68 -1.67 -30.04
C CYS A 472 -10.77 -2.69 -31.19
N ALA A 473 -9.62 -3.17 -31.68
CA ALA A 473 -9.58 -4.21 -32.71
C ALA A 473 -10.19 -5.53 -32.21
N ALA A 474 -9.87 -5.94 -30.97
CA ALA A 474 -10.46 -7.13 -30.35
C ALA A 474 -11.99 -7.02 -30.17
N LEU A 475 -12.50 -5.81 -29.92
CA LEU A 475 -13.93 -5.50 -29.84
C LEU A 475 -14.62 -5.35 -31.21
N GLY A 476 -13.88 -5.52 -32.31
CA GLY A 476 -14.37 -5.42 -33.68
C GLY A 476 -14.46 -3.99 -34.24
N ASP A 477 -13.98 -2.97 -33.51
CA ASP A 477 -13.97 -1.58 -33.96
C ASP A 477 -12.63 -1.24 -34.65
N THR A 478 -12.52 -1.65 -35.91
CA THR A 478 -11.31 -1.44 -36.72
C THR A 478 -11.05 0.04 -37.01
N ALA A 479 -12.08 0.88 -37.02
CA ALA A 479 -11.94 2.32 -37.27
C ALA A 479 -11.32 3.02 -36.06
N ALA A 480 -11.82 2.73 -34.85
CA ALA A 480 -11.21 3.22 -33.61
C ALA A 480 -9.79 2.66 -33.43
N ALA A 481 -9.55 1.39 -33.78
CA ALA A 481 -8.22 0.81 -33.74
C ALA A 481 -7.21 1.60 -34.60
N ALA A 482 -7.54 1.85 -35.87
CA ALA A 482 -6.68 2.63 -36.76
C ALA A 482 -6.45 4.07 -36.24
N LYS A 483 -7.52 4.72 -35.75
CA LYS A 483 -7.49 6.07 -35.16
C LYS A 483 -6.52 6.16 -33.98
N TYR A 484 -6.59 5.23 -33.04
CA TYR A 484 -5.71 5.25 -31.86
C TYR A 484 -4.28 4.81 -32.17
N ALA A 485 -4.07 3.90 -33.12
CA ALA A 485 -2.74 3.56 -33.62
C ALA A 485 -2.02 4.78 -34.23
N GLU A 486 -2.73 5.60 -35.02
CA GLU A 486 -2.19 6.83 -35.60
C GLU A 486 -1.83 7.87 -34.52
N ARG A 487 -2.70 8.02 -33.51
CA ARG A 487 -2.46 8.92 -32.36
C ARG A 487 -1.26 8.49 -31.53
N ALA A 488 -1.10 7.19 -31.29
CA ALA A 488 0.09 6.64 -30.63
C ALA A 488 1.36 7.02 -31.42
N ALA A 489 1.38 6.78 -32.73
CA ALA A 489 2.53 7.11 -33.57
C ALA A 489 2.88 8.61 -33.55
N ARG A 490 1.88 9.49 -33.58
CA ARG A 490 2.09 10.95 -33.46
C ARG A 490 2.69 11.34 -32.11
N LEU A 491 2.12 10.85 -31.01
CA LEU A 491 2.61 11.21 -29.68
C LEU A 491 4.00 10.64 -29.41
N LEU A 492 4.30 9.42 -29.89
CA LEU A 492 5.65 8.83 -29.83
C LEU A 492 6.67 9.70 -30.57
N ALA A 493 6.35 10.13 -31.79
CA ALA A 493 7.23 11.01 -32.57
C ALA A 493 7.46 12.35 -31.86
N LEU A 494 6.42 12.93 -31.26
CA LEU A 494 6.51 14.17 -30.49
C LEU A 494 7.40 14.02 -29.25
N ILE A 495 7.28 12.91 -28.50
CA ILE A 495 8.15 12.63 -27.35
C ILE A 495 9.61 12.52 -27.80
N GLU A 496 9.87 11.73 -28.85
CA GLU A 496 11.22 11.49 -29.38
C GLU A 496 11.90 12.77 -29.89
N SER A 497 11.14 13.71 -30.46
CA SER A 497 11.65 14.97 -31.01
C SER A 497 11.78 16.07 -29.96
N GLU A 498 10.79 16.22 -29.07
CA GLU A 498 10.71 17.37 -28.18
C GLU A 498 11.23 17.12 -26.76
N LEU A 499 11.12 15.90 -26.23
CA LEU A 499 11.56 15.62 -24.85
C LEU A 499 13.00 15.11 -24.79
N TRP A 500 13.57 14.62 -25.90
CA TRP A 500 14.98 14.24 -25.91
C TRP A 500 15.88 15.47 -25.84
N LEU A 501 16.88 15.43 -24.95
CA LEU A 501 17.89 16.47 -24.76
C LEU A 501 19.22 15.95 -25.31
N PRO A 502 19.59 16.27 -26.58
CA PRO A 502 20.75 15.69 -27.24
C PRO A 502 22.06 15.93 -26.49
N ASP A 503 22.25 17.14 -25.98
CA ASP A 503 23.47 17.56 -25.28
C ASP A 503 23.68 16.83 -23.94
N HIS A 504 22.59 16.32 -23.36
CA HIS A 504 22.61 15.59 -22.09
C HIS A 504 22.46 14.07 -22.27
N GLY A 505 22.12 13.60 -23.48
CA GLY A 505 21.93 12.17 -23.76
C GLY A 505 20.78 11.52 -22.97
N ARG A 506 19.73 12.28 -22.61
CA ARG A 506 18.57 11.82 -21.82
C ARG A 506 17.29 12.56 -22.21
N TYR A 507 16.14 12.11 -21.72
CA TYR A 507 14.89 12.87 -21.84
C TYR A 507 14.77 13.90 -20.72
N ALA A 508 14.06 14.99 -20.98
CA ALA A 508 13.59 15.92 -19.96
C ALA A 508 12.62 15.21 -19.00
N PHE A 509 12.69 15.53 -17.72
CA PHE A 509 11.74 15.09 -16.70
C PHE A 509 10.34 15.62 -16.97
N ALA A 510 10.23 16.90 -17.30
CA ALA A 510 8.95 17.55 -17.55
C ALA A 510 9.10 18.77 -18.46
N VAL A 511 7.98 19.27 -18.94
CA VAL A 511 7.86 20.60 -19.56
C VAL A 511 6.89 21.43 -18.72
N ASP A 512 7.29 22.64 -18.34
CA ASP A 512 6.46 23.54 -17.53
C ASP A 512 5.69 24.57 -18.39
N ALA A 513 4.93 25.44 -17.73
CA ALA A 513 4.10 26.46 -18.37
C ALA A 513 4.86 27.44 -19.27
N THR A 514 6.17 27.63 -19.04
CA THR A 514 7.01 28.54 -19.84
C THR A 514 7.55 27.86 -21.09
N GLY A 515 7.32 26.55 -21.25
CA GLY A 515 7.94 25.71 -22.27
C GLY A 515 9.35 25.24 -21.88
N ALA A 516 9.79 25.51 -20.65
CA ALA A 516 11.10 25.07 -20.18
C ALA A 516 11.10 23.55 -19.94
N LYS A 517 12.13 22.89 -20.47
CA LYS A 517 12.38 21.46 -20.30
C LYS A 517 13.22 21.25 -19.03
N LEU A 518 12.72 20.49 -18.08
CA LEU A 518 13.45 20.14 -16.87
C LEU A 518 14.46 19.03 -17.19
N ASP A 519 15.75 19.34 -17.17
CA ASP A 519 16.84 18.37 -17.44
C ASP A 519 17.29 17.59 -16.19
N THR A 520 16.46 17.56 -15.15
CA THR A 520 16.66 16.88 -13.87
C THR A 520 16.79 15.36 -14.06
N VAL A 521 17.76 14.74 -13.39
CA VAL A 521 17.97 13.27 -13.44
C VAL A 521 17.09 12.58 -12.40
N VAL A 522 16.04 11.92 -12.87
CA VAL A 522 15.02 11.27 -12.04
C VAL A 522 14.70 9.85 -12.50
N SER A 523 14.13 9.05 -11.60
CA SER A 523 13.67 7.69 -11.91
C SER A 523 12.55 7.61 -12.96
N ASN A 524 11.72 8.66 -13.12
CA ASN A 524 10.61 8.73 -14.07
C ASN A 524 11.02 8.39 -15.52
N LEU A 525 12.29 8.66 -15.89
CA LEU A 525 12.81 8.32 -17.21
C LEU A 525 12.72 6.83 -17.51
N GLY A 526 12.86 5.96 -16.49
CA GLY A 526 12.78 4.52 -16.66
C GLY A 526 11.35 4.03 -16.92
N HIS A 527 10.32 4.81 -16.60
CA HIS A 527 8.94 4.50 -16.99
C HIS A 527 8.71 4.65 -18.51
N LEU A 528 9.51 5.47 -19.22
CA LEU A 528 9.49 5.47 -20.68
C LEU A 528 9.95 4.13 -21.27
N LEU A 529 10.88 3.44 -20.61
CA LEU A 529 11.30 2.09 -21.01
C LEU A 529 10.12 1.12 -20.92
N TRP A 530 9.33 1.22 -19.86
CA TRP A 530 8.15 0.37 -19.69
C TRP A 530 7.07 0.63 -20.73
N SER A 531 6.85 1.91 -21.08
CA SER A 531 5.95 2.33 -22.16
C SER A 531 6.51 2.09 -23.58
N ARG A 532 7.74 1.55 -23.70
CA ARG A 532 8.45 1.29 -24.97
C ARG A 532 8.57 2.49 -25.91
N VAL A 533 8.76 3.68 -25.35
CA VAL A 533 8.92 4.90 -26.15
C VAL A 533 10.33 5.02 -26.75
N PRO A 534 11.42 4.85 -25.99
CA PRO A 534 12.76 5.13 -26.51
C PRO A 534 13.18 4.17 -27.63
N THR A 535 13.99 4.66 -28.57
CA THR A 535 14.77 3.77 -29.46
C THR A 535 15.75 2.93 -28.64
N HIS A 536 16.19 1.78 -29.17
CA HIS A 536 17.08 0.86 -28.44
C HIS A 536 18.35 1.55 -27.89
N GLY A 537 19.04 2.35 -28.72
CA GLY A 537 20.23 3.07 -28.29
C GLY A 537 19.98 4.25 -27.34
N ARG A 538 18.72 4.72 -27.20
CA ARG A 538 18.34 5.66 -26.14
C ARG A 538 17.95 4.91 -24.88
N ALA A 539 17.29 3.76 -25.00
CA ALA A 539 16.96 2.89 -23.88
C ALA A 539 18.20 2.42 -23.11
N GLU A 540 19.27 2.03 -23.82
CA GLU A 540 20.58 1.71 -23.23
C GLU A 540 21.13 2.88 -22.39
N ARG A 541 21.15 4.10 -22.95
CA ARG A 541 21.63 5.29 -22.23
C ARG A 541 20.81 5.61 -20.98
N ILE A 542 19.49 5.46 -21.05
CA ILE A 542 18.62 5.66 -19.88
C ILE A 542 18.90 4.58 -18.84
N ALA A 543 19.06 3.32 -19.23
CA ALA A 543 19.39 2.25 -18.29
C ALA A 543 20.75 2.46 -17.62
N ASP A 544 21.77 2.87 -18.38
CA ASP A 544 23.10 3.22 -17.87
C ASP A 544 23.02 4.39 -16.88
N LEU A 545 22.30 5.46 -17.24
CA LEU A 545 22.08 6.62 -16.37
C LEU A 545 21.42 6.22 -15.05
N LEU A 546 20.40 5.37 -15.09
CA LEU A 546 19.67 4.96 -13.88
C LEU A 546 20.47 3.97 -13.02
N CYS A 547 21.42 3.23 -13.61
CA CYS A 547 22.32 2.33 -12.89
C CYS A 547 23.61 3.00 -12.40
N ASP A 548 23.89 4.24 -12.84
CA ASP A 548 25.01 5.04 -12.37
C ASP A 548 24.95 5.25 -10.84
N PRO A 549 26.10 5.30 -10.12
CA PRO A 549 26.12 5.50 -8.66
C PRO A 549 25.34 6.71 -8.16
N ALA A 550 25.20 7.77 -8.98
CA ALA A 550 24.39 8.92 -8.59
C ALA A 550 22.90 8.57 -8.49
N SER A 551 22.39 7.78 -9.42
CA SER A 551 20.99 7.33 -9.44
C SER A 551 20.75 6.07 -8.62
N PHE A 552 21.71 5.15 -8.56
CA PHE A 552 21.55 3.85 -7.92
C PHE A 552 22.30 3.77 -6.59
N SER A 553 21.56 3.58 -5.49
CA SER A 553 22.13 3.58 -4.13
C SER A 553 22.90 2.32 -3.74
N GLY A 554 22.87 1.30 -4.59
CA GLY A 554 23.23 -0.07 -4.24
C GLY A 554 22.04 -0.91 -3.78
N TYR A 555 21.00 -0.28 -3.22
CA TYR A 555 19.74 -0.94 -2.88
C TYR A 555 18.64 -0.71 -3.94
N GLY A 556 18.73 0.37 -4.71
CA GLY A 556 17.77 0.68 -5.77
C GLY A 556 18.01 2.03 -6.42
N ILE A 557 17.25 2.30 -7.47
CA ILE A 557 17.21 3.59 -8.17
C ILE A 557 16.47 4.59 -7.28
N ARG A 558 17.12 5.72 -7.03
CA ARG A 558 16.59 6.87 -6.30
C ARG A 558 15.61 7.64 -7.16
N THR A 559 14.62 8.24 -6.51
CA THR A 559 13.69 9.13 -7.20
C THR A 559 14.38 10.35 -7.84
N LEU A 560 15.47 10.82 -7.24
CA LEU A 560 16.29 11.92 -7.71
C LEU A 560 17.76 11.55 -7.52
N ALA A 561 18.59 11.71 -8.56
CA ALA A 561 20.01 11.37 -8.49
C ALA A 561 20.76 12.25 -7.48
N SER A 562 21.74 11.67 -6.78
CA SER A 562 22.63 12.41 -5.90
C SER A 562 23.45 13.43 -6.68
N GLY A 563 23.63 14.63 -6.14
CA GLY A 563 24.34 15.73 -6.79
C GLY A 563 23.43 16.78 -7.45
N GLN A 564 22.12 16.48 -7.59
CA GLN A 564 21.10 17.50 -7.87
C GLN A 564 20.88 18.37 -6.63
N SER A 565 20.61 19.68 -6.76
CA SER A 565 20.55 20.57 -5.59
C SER A 565 19.39 20.23 -4.64
N ALA A 566 18.29 19.70 -5.18
CA ALA A 566 17.12 19.27 -4.43
C ALA A 566 17.28 17.85 -3.84
N TYR A 567 18.39 17.16 -4.10
CA TYR A 567 18.62 15.81 -3.59
C TYR A 567 18.63 15.80 -2.06
N ASN A 568 17.74 14.99 -1.50
CA ASN A 568 17.65 14.69 -0.09
C ASN A 568 17.23 13.22 0.07
N PRO A 569 18.13 12.33 0.53
CA PRO A 569 17.82 10.91 0.69
C PRO A 569 16.76 10.63 1.77
N LEU A 570 16.39 11.65 2.55
CA LEU A 570 15.34 11.62 3.58
C LEU A 570 14.04 12.29 3.11
N SER A 571 13.97 12.80 1.88
CA SER A 571 12.76 13.43 1.33
C SER A 571 11.91 12.42 0.57
N TYR A 572 10.60 12.54 0.70
CA TYR A 572 9.61 11.59 0.19
C TYR A 572 9.77 11.27 -1.31
N HIS A 573 9.98 12.27 -2.17
CA HIS A 573 10.17 12.09 -3.62
C HIS A 573 11.48 12.65 -4.18
N ASN A 574 12.40 13.14 -3.33
CA ASN A 574 13.63 13.82 -3.77
C ASN A 574 14.92 13.07 -3.42
N GLY A 575 14.89 11.74 -3.35
CA GLY A 575 16.11 10.95 -3.15
C GLY A 575 15.90 9.61 -2.46
N THR A 576 14.68 9.27 -2.06
CA THR A 576 14.30 7.95 -1.54
C THR A 576 14.24 6.90 -2.64
N VAL A 577 14.12 5.64 -2.25
CA VAL A 577 13.99 4.49 -3.16
C VAL A 577 12.62 3.86 -2.94
N TRP A 578 11.91 3.62 -4.03
CA TRP A 578 10.54 3.08 -4.04
C TRP A 578 10.52 1.73 -4.74
N PRO A 579 10.01 0.64 -4.10
CA PRO A 579 9.99 -0.68 -4.72
C PRO A 579 9.20 -0.76 -6.03
N HIS A 580 8.02 -0.12 -6.11
CA HIS A 580 7.18 -0.15 -7.32
C HIS A 580 7.88 0.53 -8.52
N ASP A 581 8.45 1.72 -8.30
CA ASP A 581 9.22 2.48 -9.30
C ASP A 581 10.34 1.60 -9.88
N ASN A 582 11.10 0.94 -9.00
CA ASN A 582 12.17 0.04 -9.39
C ASN A 582 11.67 -1.21 -10.15
N ALA A 583 10.51 -1.75 -9.78
CA ALA A 583 9.89 -2.88 -10.47
C ALA A 583 9.43 -2.52 -11.90
N VAL A 584 8.80 -1.35 -12.06
CA VAL A 584 8.38 -0.83 -13.37
C VAL A 584 9.59 -0.54 -14.26
N ILE A 585 10.63 0.09 -13.72
CA ILE A 585 11.88 0.36 -14.46
C ILE A 585 12.55 -0.95 -14.88
N ALA A 586 12.68 -1.92 -13.98
CA ALA A 586 13.27 -3.23 -14.29
C ALA A 586 12.45 -3.97 -15.36
N ARG A 587 11.12 -3.86 -15.33
CA ARG A 587 10.25 -4.40 -16.38
C ARG A 587 10.52 -3.73 -17.71
N GLY A 588 10.68 -2.41 -17.75
CA GLY A 588 11.06 -1.67 -18.94
C GLY A 588 12.42 -2.11 -19.50
N MET A 589 13.46 -2.13 -18.68
CA MET A 589 14.80 -2.61 -19.06
C MET A 589 14.75 -4.04 -19.65
N GLY A 590 13.98 -4.94 -19.03
CA GLY A 590 13.82 -6.31 -19.50
C GLY A 590 13.15 -6.42 -20.87
N GLN A 591 12.24 -5.50 -21.22
CA GLN A 591 11.59 -5.47 -22.54
C GLN A 591 12.54 -5.04 -23.67
N TYR A 592 13.64 -4.35 -23.33
CA TYR A 592 14.73 -4.01 -24.26
C TYR A 592 15.89 -5.03 -24.21
N GLY A 593 15.75 -6.14 -23.48
CA GLY A 593 16.82 -7.14 -23.37
C GLY A 593 18.01 -6.71 -22.51
N LEU A 594 17.90 -5.64 -21.71
CA LEU A 594 18.98 -5.09 -20.89
C LEU A 594 19.20 -5.89 -19.59
N ARG A 595 19.51 -7.18 -19.71
CA ARG A 595 19.49 -8.15 -18.59
C ARG A 595 20.42 -7.81 -17.44
N SER A 596 21.61 -7.28 -17.72
CA SER A 596 22.55 -6.87 -16.68
C SER A 596 21.99 -5.74 -15.80
N ALA A 597 21.27 -4.79 -16.39
CA ALA A 597 20.61 -3.72 -15.64
C ALA A 597 19.43 -4.25 -14.81
N VAL A 598 18.62 -5.15 -15.37
CA VAL A 598 17.53 -5.83 -14.63
C VAL A 598 18.08 -6.58 -13.42
N ALA A 599 19.15 -7.38 -13.60
CA ALA A 599 19.77 -8.14 -12.53
C ALA A 599 20.31 -7.22 -11.43
N ARG A 600 20.95 -6.10 -11.79
CA ARG A 600 21.47 -5.11 -10.82
C ARG A 600 20.36 -4.52 -9.95
N VAL A 601 19.25 -4.09 -10.55
CA VAL A 601 18.10 -3.54 -9.80
C VAL A 601 17.48 -4.60 -8.89
N PHE A 602 17.31 -5.82 -9.41
CA PHE A 602 16.81 -6.95 -8.64
C PHE A 602 17.68 -7.27 -7.41
N GLU A 603 19.00 -7.40 -7.60
CA GLU A 603 19.93 -7.71 -6.51
C GLU A 603 19.96 -6.60 -5.45
N GLY A 604 19.86 -5.33 -5.85
CA GLY A 604 19.74 -4.21 -4.91
C GLY A 604 18.48 -4.32 -4.04
N MET A 605 17.33 -4.61 -4.66
CA MET A 605 16.07 -4.78 -3.93
C MET A 605 16.14 -5.96 -2.96
N VAL A 606 16.69 -7.09 -3.40
CA VAL A 606 16.91 -8.28 -2.56
C VAL A 606 17.85 -7.96 -1.38
N ALA A 607 18.93 -7.21 -1.62
CA ALA A 607 19.85 -6.79 -0.56
C ALA A 607 19.17 -5.91 0.50
N SER A 608 18.15 -5.13 0.12
CA SER A 608 17.40 -4.29 1.05
C SER A 608 16.53 -5.09 2.04
N LEU A 609 16.11 -6.31 1.68
CA LEU A 609 15.13 -7.11 2.44
C LEU A 609 15.58 -7.45 3.87
N ALA A 610 16.88 -7.57 4.12
CA ALA A 610 17.42 -7.86 5.44
C ALA A 610 17.20 -6.69 6.43
N ALA A 611 17.00 -5.48 5.93
CA ALA A 611 16.83 -4.29 6.76
C ALA A 611 15.40 -4.13 7.31
N PHE A 612 14.43 -4.90 6.82
CA PHE A 612 13.02 -4.76 7.18
C PHE A 612 12.49 -5.98 7.92
N ARG A 613 11.64 -5.74 8.91
CA ARG A 613 10.95 -6.80 9.65
C ARG A 613 10.12 -7.65 8.69
N ASP A 614 10.09 -8.95 8.94
CA ASP A 614 9.42 -9.95 8.10
C ASP A 614 9.88 -9.97 6.63
N HIS A 615 11.01 -9.32 6.30
CA HIS A 615 11.47 -9.10 4.93
C HIS A 615 10.40 -8.45 4.04
N ARG A 616 9.58 -7.58 4.63
CA ARG A 616 8.54 -6.82 3.95
C ARG A 616 9.14 -5.56 3.33
N LEU A 617 8.99 -5.38 2.03
CA LEU A 617 9.32 -4.10 1.38
C LEU A 617 8.32 -3.03 1.84
N PRO A 618 8.79 -1.88 2.38
CA PRO A 618 7.92 -0.76 2.72
C PRO A 618 7.53 0.02 1.46
N GLU A 619 6.60 0.97 1.61
CA GLU A 619 6.28 1.96 0.58
C GLU A 619 7.54 2.62 -0.04
N LEU A 620 8.47 3.04 0.82
CA LEU A 620 9.75 3.62 0.45
C LEU A 620 10.79 3.48 1.56
N PHE A 621 12.06 3.67 1.22
CA PHE A 621 13.16 3.80 2.18
C PHE A 621 14.18 4.88 1.77
N CYS A 622 15.04 5.29 2.70
CA CYS A 622 15.99 6.37 2.44
C CYS A 622 17.04 5.96 1.41
N GLY A 623 17.32 6.82 0.42
CA GLY A 623 18.27 6.51 -0.66
C GLY A 623 19.72 6.82 -0.33
N MET A 624 20.13 6.61 0.92
CA MET A 624 21.53 6.69 1.32
C MET A 624 22.34 5.61 0.59
N ASP A 625 23.62 5.90 0.31
CA ASP A 625 24.51 4.92 -0.32
C ASP A 625 24.73 3.68 0.55
N SER A 626 24.83 2.53 -0.11
CA SER A 626 25.06 1.23 0.51
C SER A 626 26.47 1.05 1.10
N GLU A 627 27.39 2.00 0.91
CA GLU A 627 28.79 1.91 1.40
C GLU A 627 28.89 1.67 2.92
N SER A 628 27.95 2.19 3.70
CA SER A 628 27.92 1.98 5.16
C SER A 628 27.50 0.56 5.57
N GLY A 629 26.97 -0.24 4.63
CA GLY A 629 26.41 -1.57 4.88
C GLY A 629 25.09 -1.58 5.66
N VAL A 630 24.55 -0.41 6.04
CA VAL A 630 23.31 -0.30 6.83
C VAL A 630 22.29 0.56 6.07
N LEU A 631 21.14 -0.03 5.77
CA LEU A 631 20.03 0.68 5.14
C LEU A 631 19.27 1.52 6.17
N ALA A 632 19.06 2.80 5.86
CA ALA A 632 18.25 3.71 6.66
C ALA A 632 16.75 3.60 6.29
N ARG A 633 15.90 3.33 7.29
CA ARG A 633 14.45 3.22 7.11
C ARG A 633 13.79 4.59 7.03
N TYR A 634 12.74 4.72 6.23
CA TYR A 634 11.90 5.91 6.20
C TYR A 634 10.87 5.85 7.35
N PRO A 635 10.87 6.79 8.32
CA PRO A 635 10.13 6.60 9.59
C PRO A 635 8.61 6.48 9.49
N VAL A 636 8.00 7.03 8.44
CA VAL A 636 6.54 7.08 8.28
C VAL A 636 6.06 6.34 7.04
N ALA A 637 6.87 5.45 6.46
CA ALA A 637 6.46 4.68 5.28
C ALA A 637 5.31 3.73 5.61
N CYS A 638 4.35 3.58 4.69
CA CYS A 638 3.33 2.54 4.83
C CYS A 638 3.97 1.15 4.76
N SER A 639 3.50 0.26 5.63
CA SER A 639 3.99 -1.11 5.74
C SER A 639 2.93 -1.97 6.44
N PRO A 640 2.02 -2.64 5.70
CA PRO A 640 2.10 -2.91 4.27
C PRO A 640 1.64 -1.77 3.35
N GLN A 641 2.06 -1.85 2.09
CA GLN A 641 1.64 -0.99 0.99
C GLN A 641 1.47 -1.86 -0.28
N ALA A 642 0.40 -1.64 -1.06
CA ALA A 642 -0.04 -2.52 -2.13
C ALA A 642 0.95 -2.67 -3.30
N TRP A 643 1.45 -1.58 -3.88
CA TRP A 643 2.45 -1.66 -4.96
C TRP A 643 3.81 -2.18 -4.47
N ALA A 644 4.16 -1.96 -3.19
CA ALA A 644 5.41 -2.47 -2.64
C ALA A 644 5.31 -3.98 -2.38
N ALA A 645 4.13 -4.45 -1.97
CA ALA A 645 3.83 -5.86 -1.82
C ALA A 645 3.78 -6.58 -3.19
N ALA A 646 3.30 -5.91 -4.24
CA ALA A 646 3.22 -6.49 -5.59
C ALA A 646 4.56 -6.46 -6.36
N ALA A 647 5.41 -5.46 -6.13
CA ALA A 647 6.69 -5.25 -6.81
C ALA A 647 7.60 -6.50 -6.94
N PRO A 648 7.79 -7.38 -5.92
CA PRO A 648 8.61 -8.58 -6.04
C PRO A 648 8.20 -9.51 -7.19
N TYR A 649 6.91 -9.59 -7.49
CA TYR A 649 6.40 -10.46 -8.57
C TYR A 649 6.73 -9.88 -9.95
N LEU A 650 6.66 -8.56 -10.12
CA LEU A 650 7.06 -7.91 -11.37
C LEU A 650 8.60 -7.95 -11.57
N HIS A 651 9.36 -7.84 -10.48
CA HIS A 651 10.80 -8.07 -10.48
C HIS A 651 11.16 -9.48 -10.97
N LEU A 652 10.50 -10.51 -10.41
CA LEU A 652 10.65 -11.89 -10.88
C LEU A 652 10.25 -12.04 -12.36
N GLN A 653 9.10 -11.51 -12.77
CA GLN A 653 8.70 -11.51 -14.18
C GLN A 653 9.77 -10.93 -15.10
N SER A 654 10.46 -9.88 -14.65
CA SER A 654 11.47 -9.17 -15.43
C SER A 654 12.76 -9.98 -15.59
N ILE A 655 13.28 -10.60 -14.52
CA ILE A 655 14.47 -11.46 -14.59
C ILE A 655 14.19 -12.78 -15.33
N LEU A 656 12.97 -13.31 -15.20
CA LEU A 656 12.56 -14.57 -15.85
C LEU A 656 12.18 -14.36 -17.33
N GLY A 657 12.05 -13.12 -17.79
CA GLY A 657 11.74 -12.81 -19.18
C GLY A 657 10.36 -13.29 -19.64
N ILE A 658 9.40 -13.40 -18.71
CA ILE A 658 8.06 -13.92 -18.99
C ILE A 658 7.20 -12.85 -19.67
N THR A 659 6.56 -13.22 -20.77
CA THR A 659 5.51 -12.45 -21.46
C THR A 659 4.38 -13.38 -21.87
N ILE A 660 3.14 -12.98 -21.60
CA ILE A 660 1.92 -13.76 -21.87
C ILE A 660 1.15 -13.06 -22.98
N ASP A 661 0.68 -13.85 -23.95
CA ASP A 661 -0.26 -13.50 -25.02
C ASP A 661 -1.32 -14.61 -25.01
N ALA A 662 -2.16 -14.56 -23.96
CA ALA A 662 -3.24 -15.52 -23.76
C ALA A 662 -4.28 -15.53 -24.89
N PRO A 663 -4.64 -14.37 -25.51
CA PRO A 663 -5.54 -14.38 -26.67
C PRO A 663 -5.06 -15.26 -27.82
N SER A 664 -3.75 -15.31 -28.07
CA SER A 664 -3.15 -16.21 -29.07
C SER A 664 -2.73 -17.57 -28.49
N ARG A 665 -3.03 -17.84 -27.20
CA ARG A 665 -2.62 -19.03 -26.44
C ARG A 665 -1.10 -19.23 -26.41
N ARG A 666 -0.34 -18.14 -26.21
CA ARG A 666 1.12 -18.14 -26.21
C ARG A 666 1.69 -17.66 -24.89
N LEU A 667 2.74 -18.35 -24.46
CA LEU A 667 3.59 -17.95 -23.36
C LEU A 667 5.03 -17.89 -23.87
N PHE A 668 5.66 -16.74 -23.69
CA PHE A 668 7.05 -16.51 -24.07
C PHE A 668 7.94 -16.41 -22.85
N VAL A 669 9.08 -17.08 -22.93
CA VAL A 669 10.19 -16.92 -21.99
C VAL A 669 11.40 -16.50 -22.81
N ARG A 670 11.82 -15.24 -22.66
CA ARG A 670 12.90 -14.63 -23.45
C ARG A 670 14.08 -14.29 -22.56
N ASP A 671 15.24 -14.86 -22.85
CA ASP A 671 16.52 -14.62 -22.15
C ASP A 671 16.37 -14.56 -20.63
N PRO A 672 15.83 -15.63 -20.01
CA PRO A 672 15.73 -15.71 -18.56
C PRO A 672 17.13 -15.63 -17.96
N SER A 673 17.31 -14.78 -16.95
CA SER A 673 18.60 -14.55 -16.32
C SER A 673 18.44 -14.53 -14.80
N LEU A 674 18.87 -15.60 -14.15
CA LEU A 674 18.95 -15.66 -12.70
C LEU A 674 20.29 -15.08 -12.22
N PRO A 675 20.29 -14.12 -11.29
CA PRO A 675 21.53 -13.59 -10.72
C PRO A 675 22.28 -14.65 -9.89
N PRO A 676 23.58 -14.46 -9.59
CA PRO A 676 24.37 -15.44 -8.83
C PRO A 676 23.78 -15.82 -7.46
N SER A 677 23.03 -14.91 -6.84
CA SER A 677 22.37 -15.08 -5.55
C SER A 677 21.11 -15.96 -5.59
N LEU A 678 20.60 -16.31 -6.78
CA LEU A 678 19.35 -17.02 -6.99
C LEU A 678 19.59 -18.21 -7.92
N GLY A 679 19.64 -19.42 -7.37
CA GLY A 679 19.93 -20.63 -8.13
C GLY A 679 18.69 -21.21 -8.81
N ARG A 680 17.52 -21.09 -8.19
CA ARG A 680 16.29 -21.69 -8.68
C ARG A 680 15.05 -20.87 -8.36
N VAL A 681 14.15 -20.76 -9.33
CA VAL A 681 12.78 -20.25 -9.15
C VAL A 681 11.78 -21.25 -9.72
N THR A 682 10.66 -21.44 -9.06
CA THR A 682 9.56 -22.28 -9.53
C THR A 682 8.26 -21.50 -9.38
N ILE A 683 7.44 -21.51 -10.43
CA ILE A 683 6.12 -20.89 -10.45
C ILE A 683 5.12 -22.00 -10.73
N HIS A 684 4.16 -22.21 -9.85
CA HIS A 684 3.10 -23.19 -10.03
C HIS A 684 1.75 -22.52 -10.31
N GLY A 685 1.08 -22.97 -11.36
CA GLY A 685 -0.30 -22.60 -11.64
C GLY A 685 -0.52 -21.15 -12.06
N MET A 686 0.47 -20.52 -12.71
CA MET A 686 0.38 -19.20 -13.32
C MET A 686 -0.70 -19.20 -14.41
N ARG A 687 -1.61 -18.21 -14.41
CA ARG A 687 -2.70 -18.14 -15.40
C ARG A 687 -2.20 -17.71 -16.77
N VAL A 688 -2.68 -18.40 -17.80
CA VAL A 688 -2.55 -18.04 -19.22
C VAL A 688 -3.90 -18.35 -19.87
N GLY A 689 -4.78 -17.35 -19.95
CA GLY A 689 -6.15 -17.56 -20.37
C GLY A 689 -6.92 -18.43 -19.37
N ASP A 690 -7.53 -19.49 -19.89
CA ASP A 690 -8.22 -20.54 -19.12
C ASP A 690 -7.28 -21.67 -18.65
N ALA A 691 -5.98 -21.59 -18.97
CA ALA A 691 -4.98 -22.56 -18.56
C ALA A 691 -4.17 -22.10 -17.34
N ARG A 692 -3.58 -23.07 -16.65
CA ARG A 692 -2.60 -22.88 -15.57
C ARG A 692 -1.30 -23.56 -15.94
N VAL A 693 -0.23 -22.78 -16.03
CA VAL A 693 1.11 -23.23 -16.43
C VAL A 693 2.04 -23.22 -15.21
N SER A 694 2.83 -24.29 -15.05
CA SER A 694 3.89 -24.37 -14.06
C SER A 694 5.26 -24.41 -14.73
N LEU A 695 6.19 -23.55 -14.29
CA LEU A 695 7.54 -23.42 -14.84
C LEU A 695 8.58 -23.56 -13.74
N ARG A 696 9.74 -24.13 -14.08
CA ARG A 696 10.96 -24.10 -13.26
C ARG A 696 12.08 -23.43 -14.03
N PHE A 697 12.81 -22.58 -13.34
CA PHE A 697 14.01 -21.90 -13.81
C PHE A 697 15.17 -22.32 -12.92
N GLU A 698 16.25 -22.80 -13.51
CA GLU A 698 17.42 -23.30 -12.78
C GLU A 698 18.71 -22.80 -13.42
N ARG A 699 19.60 -22.26 -12.58
CA ARG A 699 20.88 -21.73 -13.02
C ARG A 699 21.95 -22.81 -12.96
N GLU A 700 22.45 -23.23 -14.11
CA GLU A 700 23.55 -24.19 -14.22
C GLU A 700 24.69 -23.62 -15.08
N ALA A 701 25.93 -23.71 -14.59
CA ALA A 701 27.13 -23.23 -15.29
C ALA A 701 27.02 -21.78 -15.83
N GLY A 702 26.27 -20.91 -15.13
CA GLY A 702 26.06 -19.50 -15.53
C GLY A 702 24.97 -19.26 -16.58
N ARG A 703 24.23 -20.30 -16.99
CA ARG A 703 23.07 -20.22 -17.88
C ARG A 703 21.78 -20.55 -17.13
N CYS A 704 20.65 -20.02 -17.59
CA CYS A 704 19.34 -20.34 -17.03
C CYS A 704 18.63 -21.36 -17.92
N HIS A 705 18.26 -22.49 -17.34
CA HIS A 705 17.44 -23.53 -17.96
C HIS A 705 15.99 -23.35 -17.54
N VAL A 706 15.06 -23.65 -18.45
CA VAL A 706 13.62 -23.49 -18.23
C VAL A 706 12.91 -24.80 -18.55
N ASP A 707 12.23 -25.34 -17.55
CA ASP A 707 11.38 -26.52 -17.70
C ASP A 707 9.91 -26.12 -17.59
N VAL A 708 9.09 -26.61 -18.52
CA VAL A 708 7.64 -26.64 -18.36
C VAL A 708 7.30 -27.86 -17.52
N LEU A 709 6.85 -27.64 -16.28
CA LEU A 709 6.55 -28.71 -15.34
C LEU A 709 5.17 -29.33 -15.60
N ASP A 710 4.17 -28.48 -15.87
CA ASP A 710 2.78 -28.88 -16.02
C ASP A 710 1.96 -27.79 -16.73
N ILE A 711 0.92 -28.20 -17.47
CA ILE A 711 -0.09 -27.34 -18.08
C ILE A 711 -1.46 -28.00 -17.85
N VAL A 712 -2.32 -27.33 -17.08
CA VAL A 712 -3.67 -27.81 -16.75
C VAL A 712 -4.72 -26.86 -17.29
N GLY A 713 -5.78 -27.38 -17.89
CA GLY A 713 -6.88 -26.59 -18.46
C GLY A 713 -6.75 -26.45 -19.98
N GLY A 714 -6.83 -25.23 -20.50
CA GLY A 714 -6.74 -24.94 -21.93
C GLY A 714 -5.37 -25.24 -22.56
N ASP A 715 -5.34 -25.35 -23.89
CA ASP A 715 -4.10 -25.54 -24.66
C ASP A 715 -3.26 -24.25 -24.67
N VAL A 716 -1.98 -24.33 -24.29
CA VAL A 716 -1.02 -23.21 -24.35
C VAL A 716 0.24 -23.63 -25.10
N ARG A 717 0.64 -22.82 -26.08
CA ARG A 717 1.93 -22.97 -26.77
C ARG A 717 3.02 -22.19 -26.04
N THR A 718 3.96 -22.90 -25.44
CA THR A 718 5.13 -22.31 -24.79
C THR A 718 6.27 -22.13 -25.79
N SER A 719 6.73 -20.89 -25.98
CA SER A 719 7.90 -20.56 -26.79
C SER A 719 9.03 -20.10 -25.87
N ILE A 720 10.10 -20.89 -25.78
CA ILE A 720 11.28 -20.56 -24.98
C ILE A 720 12.36 -20.10 -25.95
N GLU A 721 12.70 -18.81 -25.88
CA GLU A 721 13.73 -18.16 -26.69
C GLU A 721 14.93 -17.88 -25.77
N LEU A 722 16.03 -18.59 -26.01
CA LEU A 722 17.31 -18.41 -25.31
C LEU A 722 18.28 -17.78 -26.31
N SER A 723 18.75 -16.55 -26.07
CA SER A 723 19.86 -15.93 -26.82
C SER A 723 21.23 -16.26 -26.25
#